data_AF-B4KYN6-F1
#
_entry.id   AF-B4KYN6-F1
#
_cell.length_a   1.000
_cell.length_b   1.000
_cell.length_c   1.000
_cell.angle_alpha   90.00
_cell.angle_beta   90.00
_cell.angle_gamma   90.00
#
_symmetry.space_group_name_H-M   'P 1'
#
loop_
_entity.id
_entity.type
_entity.pdbx_description
1 polymer ?
#
loop_
_entity_poly.entity_id
_entity_poly.type
_entity_poly.pdbx_seq_one_letter_code
_entity_poly.pdbx_strand_id
1 'polypeptide(L)'
;MYLKPGRLGPAIVMKSLTTIDITRRSLQITKALSARKDRSSNLKVDSFANGSNASYIERLYRKWAKDPNSVDESWHNYFTGKRRTIKQDRQLKTKHRKWEPAAAGTGGSTATPAPAADWKYIDDHLVVQAIIRAYQTRGHLAADLDPLGIVGPTGHTPSTEDRKLQATKAVLRQHYAYAFNDLNALFKLPTTTLIGGDEQFLPLREILDRLERAYCGHIGVEYMMITSILKSTWIRQHFEVPGAINFSAEEKKLILERLTRSSGFENFLAKKYSSEKRFGLEGCDIMIPIMKEIIDQSSKLGVESVHIGMAHRGRLNVLANVCRKPLEEILSQFNSIKATDAGSGDVKYHLGLFTKRYNRQSKKNVRITVVANPSHLEFVNPVVLGKARAEMFMRGDYQGNKVLPVLIHGDASFCGQGVVYESIHLTDLPAYTTYGTIHVVANNQVGFTTDPRFSRSSRYCTDVARVVNAPIFHVNADDPEACVHCARVAAKWRAKYHRDVVIDIVGYRRNGHNEADEPAFTQPLMYQRIRKLKPCTVKYAEKLVHDGVIKMEEYTEMTAKYEKICNEAFEKSQKIKTFKNSHWIDSPWSGYFQGRNRLKLCPTGVNLKILMHIGNKFASPPPTENKFTLHKGIMRILGIRKKMVEDKIADWSLGEAFAIGTLVKDGIHVRISGQDVERGTFSHRHHVLHDQTKDKVRYNSLQHLYPDQAPYDVCNSSLSECAVMGFDLGYSMANPNTLVIWEAQFGDFANTAQAIIDQFVASGETKWVRQSGLVLFLPHSMEGMGPEHSSGRIERFLQLSNDDPDCFPVMCDSDYVARQLLNCNWIVTNLTTPANLFHALRRQVGMSFRKPMINFSPKSLLRHPLARSPFRDFNECSSFQRIIPDKGKASHNPECVEQLILCSGKVYYDLVKERDDHDQEATTAIVRVEQICPFPYDLIYKQLELYPKADLFWVQEEHKNQGAWTYVQPRLDTVLIELKANDRCFLYRGRQPNSASSTGNKLQHLTEYNDLITSIFGELTEENKCRMEEKKKAAKSKALKESEAKLAKEKMAKMKEEGKDPKGAGPAGSAPPAKPQRKPTDSTSPGEGPSPAAPAASASPGRKSAPSAPTNQPNQARKQNVPQAPAKQESQTPKRADTPNPNSSKQENTPARKQHSPTPATDPNRTKTEEKPSSEDPNDFW
;
A
#
# COMPACT_ATOMS: atom_id res chain seq x y z
N MET A 1 -46.60 28.43 -13.75
CA MET A 1 -47.84 28.79 -13.03
C MET A 1 -48.13 27.73 -11.97
N TYR A 2 -48.75 28.14 -10.86
CA TYR A 2 -49.56 27.35 -9.89
C TYR A 2 -49.08 26.01 -9.25
N LEU A 3 -49.34 25.94 -7.93
CA LEU A 3 -49.56 24.76 -7.08
C LEU A 3 -48.38 23.83 -6.67
N LYS A 4 -47.74 24.22 -5.57
CA LYS A 4 -47.61 23.39 -4.34
C LYS A 4 -48.78 23.80 -3.39
N PRO A 5 -49.25 22.99 -2.41
CA PRO A 5 -48.41 22.31 -1.41
C PRO A 5 -48.90 20.95 -0.83
N GLY A 6 -48.03 20.34 0.00
CA GLY A 6 -48.35 19.29 0.97
C GLY A 6 -47.23 19.21 2.03
N ARG A 7 -47.55 19.08 3.32
CA ARG A 7 -46.58 19.13 4.43
C ARG A 7 -46.95 18.18 5.57
N LEU A 8 -45.93 17.42 6.03
CA LEU A 8 -45.62 17.00 7.42
C LEU A 8 -46.77 16.64 8.40
N GLY A 9 -46.75 15.40 8.90
CA GLY A 9 -47.41 14.93 10.13
C GLY A 9 -46.59 13.81 10.82
N PRO A 10 -46.70 13.58 12.14
CA PRO A 10 -45.52 13.20 12.94
C PRO A 10 -45.60 11.89 13.76
N ALA A 11 -44.52 11.57 14.50
CA ALA A 11 -44.44 10.54 15.55
C ALA A 11 -44.76 11.12 16.97
N ILE A 12 -44.57 10.33 18.07
CA ILE A 12 -44.45 10.67 19.55
C ILE A 12 -45.48 9.90 20.48
N VAL A 13 -45.08 8.91 21.34
CA VAL A 13 -44.83 8.91 22.84
C VAL A 13 -46.10 8.72 23.73
N MET A 14 -46.19 8.02 24.91
CA MET A 14 -45.33 7.09 25.70
C MET A 14 -46.10 6.35 26.86
N LYS A 15 -45.51 5.26 27.41
CA LYS A 15 -45.48 4.78 28.84
C LYS A 15 -46.77 4.55 29.70
N SER A 16 -46.81 3.38 30.36
CA SER A 16 -46.97 3.12 31.83
C SER A 16 -46.63 1.62 32.07
N LEU A 17 -45.96 1.08 33.11
CA LEU A 17 -46.08 1.13 34.59
C LEU A 17 -47.48 0.65 35.09
N THR A 18 -47.63 -0.30 36.03
CA THR A 18 -46.84 -0.57 37.27
C THR A 18 -46.66 -2.04 37.70
N THR A 19 -45.52 -2.33 38.34
CA THR A 19 -45.27 -3.11 39.60
C THR A 19 -45.90 -4.50 39.86
N ILE A 20 -45.03 -5.51 40.10
CA ILE A 20 -44.92 -6.31 41.37
C ILE A 20 -43.61 -7.14 41.38
N ASP A 21 -43.16 -7.54 42.57
CA ASP A 21 -41.81 -8.02 42.92
C ASP A 21 -41.27 -9.31 42.27
N ILE A 22 -39.97 -9.30 41.93
CA ILE A 22 -39.05 -10.42 42.16
C ILE A 22 -37.73 -9.90 42.78
N THR A 23 -37.27 -10.61 43.81
CA THR A 23 -36.17 -10.26 44.72
C THR A 23 -34.80 -9.95 44.07
N ARG A 24 -34.12 -8.91 44.58
CA ARG A 24 -32.68 -8.68 44.33
C ARG A 24 -31.82 -9.64 45.14
N ARG A 25 -30.96 -10.44 44.49
CA ARG A 25 -29.75 -11.02 45.12
C ARG A 25 -28.53 -10.17 44.79
N SER A 26 -27.97 -9.51 45.81
CA SER A 26 -26.69 -8.81 45.74
C SER A 26 -25.53 -9.80 45.88
N LEU A 27 -24.59 -9.80 44.93
CA LEU A 27 -23.28 -10.43 45.10
C LEU A 27 -22.26 -9.38 45.54
N GLN A 28 -21.98 -9.35 46.84
CA GLN A 28 -20.86 -8.61 47.40
C GLN A 28 -19.55 -9.31 47.01
N ILE A 29 -18.65 -8.61 46.31
CA ILE A 29 -17.25 -9.01 46.19
C ILE A 29 -16.42 -8.08 47.06
N THR A 30 -16.33 -8.45 48.34
CA THR A 30 -15.63 -7.68 49.38
C THR A 30 -14.13 -8.02 49.39
N LYS A 31 -13.31 -7.05 49.82
CA LYS A 31 -11.85 -7.14 50.00
C LYS A 31 -11.40 -8.44 50.70
N ALA A 32 -10.54 -9.25 50.07
CA ALA A 32 -9.89 -10.40 50.73
C ALA A 32 -8.55 -10.86 50.09
N LEU A 33 -7.63 -9.95 49.72
CA LEU A 33 -6.28 -10.33 49.26
C LEU A 33 -5.16 -9.41 49.79
N SER A 34 -4.96 -9.41 51.12
CA SER A 34 -3.77 -8.81 51.75
C SER A 34 -3.42 -9.47 53.11
N ALA A 35 -3.22 -10.80 53.11
CA ALA A 35 -2.62 -11.51 54.26
C ALA A 35 -2.19 -12.95 53.91
N ARG A 36 -1.06 -13.13 53.21
CA ARG A 36 -0.25 -14.37 53.29
C ARG A 36 1.17 -14.15 52.75
N LYS A 37 2.02 -13.65 53.64
CA LYS A 37 3.46 -13.78 53.54
C LYS A 37 3.84 -15.26 53.80
N ASP A 38 5.02 -15.66 53.34
CA ASP A 38 5.76 -16.84 53.80
C ASP A 38 5.08 -18.22 53.73
N ARG A 39 5.22 -18.88 52.57
CA ARG A 39 5.83 -20.23 52.53
C ARG A 39 6.53 -20.48 51.20
N SER A 40 7.83 -20.79 51.28
CA SER A 40 8.70 -21.04 50.13
C SER A 40 8.56 -22.46 49.59
N SER A 41 8.52 -22.61 48.27
CA SER A 41 9.14 -23.77 47.61
C SER A 41 9.67 -23.35 46.22
N ASN A 42 10.97 -23.54 46.00
CA ASN A 42 11.63 -23.13 44.75
C ASN A 42 11.45 -24.20 43.66
N LEU A 43 10.59 -23.93 42.68
CA LEU A 43 10.64 -24.59 41.37
C LEU A 43 11.28 -23.63 40.35
N LYS A 44 12.59 -23.75 40.17
CA LYS A 44 13.27 -23.15 39.02
C LYS A 44 12.81 -23.85 37.76
N VAL A 45 12.22 -23.10 36.83
CA VAL A 45 12.03 -23.56 35.45
C VAL A 45 13.35 -23.34 34.71
N ASP A 46 14.01 -24.42 34.29
CA ASP A 46 15.30 -24.32 33.61
C ASP A 46 15.12 -23.72 32.21
N SER A 47 15.66 -22.50 32.03
CA SER A 47 15.52 -21.67 30.82
C SER A 47 16.00 -22.32 29.52
N PHE A 48 16.69 -23.47 29.58
CA PHE A 48 17.12 -24.23 28.41
C PHE A 48 15.97 -25.03 27.76
N ALA A 49 14.96 -25.44 28.53
CA ALA A 49 13.86 -26.31 28.10
C ALA A 49 12.73 -25.57 27.33
N ASN A 50 13.10 -24.53 26.57
CA ASN A 50 12.21 -23.86 25.61
C ASN A 50 11.89 -24.82 24.44
N GLY A 51 10.65 -24.79 23.93
CA GLY A 51 10.21 -25.57 22.78
C GLY A 51 11.08 -25.43 21.52
N SER A 52 11.80 -24.31 21.36
CA SER A 52 12.82 -24.14 20.31
C SER A 52 13.92 -25.22 20.31
N ASN A 53 14.21 -25.82 21.47
CA ASN A 53 15.24 -26.85 21.65
C ASN A 53 14.69 -28.28 21.67
N ALA A 54 13.37 -28.48 21.57
CA ALA A 54 12.72 -29.77 21.83
C ALA A 54 13.29 -30.93 21.00
N SER A 55 13.47 -30.73 19.69
CA SER A 55 14.02 -31.75 18.77
C SER A 55 15.51 -32.05 19.00
N TYR A 56 16.26 -31.12 19.60
CA TYR A 56 17.65 -31.35 20.01
C TYR A 56 17.70 -32.24 21.26
N ILE A 57 16.89 -31.89 22.28
CA ILE A 57 16.80 -32.62 23.55
C ILE A 57 16.24 -34.03 23.31
N GLU A 58 15.20 -34.18 22.49
CA GLU A 58 14.61 -35.48 22.14
C GLU A 58 15.62 -36.38 21.42
N ARG A 59 16.44 -35.83 20.53
CA ARG A 59 17.51 -36.58 19.84
C ARG A 59 18.63 -37.02 20.78
N LEU A 60 18.94 -36.24 21.82
CA LEU A 60 19.85 -36.68 22.89
C LEU A 60 19.21 -37.76 23.77
N TYR A 61 17.93 -37.62 24.13
CA TYR A 61 17.20 -38.63 24.89
C TYR A 61 17.11 -39.97 24.14
N ARG A 62 16.80 -39.95 22.84
CA ARG A 62 16.78 -41.14 21.96
C ARG A 62 18.16 -41.80 21.78
N LYS A 63 19.26 -41.11 22.09
CA LYS A 63 20.62 -41.69 22.19
C LYS A 63 20.83 -42.31 23.58
N TRP A 64 20.66 -41.51 24.62
CA TRP A 64 20.81 -41.92 26.03
C TRP A 64 19.96 -43.15 26.39
N ALA A 65 18.74 -43.26 25.86
CA ALA A 65 17.84 -44.39 26.08
C ALA A 65 18.26 -45.69 25.35
N LYS A 66 19.28 -45.65 24.49
CA LYS A 66 19.92 -46.83 23.86
C LYS A 66 21.25 -47.18 24.50
N ASP A 67 22.04 -46.16 24.84
CA ASP A 67 23.27 -46.27 25.62
C ASP A 67 23.37 -45.03 26.53
N PRO A 68 23.28 -45.18 27.87
CA PRO A 68 23.37 -44.07 28.80
C PRO A 68 24.70 -43.31 28.78
N ASN A 69 25.76 -43.88 28.18
CA ASN A 69 27.07 -43.24 28.01
C ASN A 69 27.23 -42.49 26.66
N SER A 70 26.26 -42.62 25.75
CA SER A 70 26.30 -41.99 24.41
C SER A 70 25.98 -40.49 24.40
N VAL A 71 25.84 -39.89 25.58
CA VAL A 71 25.66 -38.45 25.83
C VAL A 71 26.55 -38.04 27.01
N ASP A 72 26.88 -36.74 27.07
CA ASP A 72 27.65 -36.17 28.19
C ASP A 72 26.98 -36.42 29.56
N GLU A 73 27.81 -36.52 30.62
CA GLU A 73 27.35 -36.85 31.98
C GLU A 73 26.29 -35.87 32.52
N SER A 74 26.31 -34.60 32.08
CA SER A 74 25.27 -33.63 32.43
C SER A 74 23.90 -34.01 31.85
N TRP A 75 23.84 -34.58 30.65
CA TRP A 75 22.62 -35.09 30.03
C TRP A 75 22.19 -36.43 30.64
N HIS A 76 23.14 -37.30 30.98
CA HIS A 76 22.85 -38.53 31.73
C HIS A 76 22.18 -38.22 33.09
N ASN A 77 22.75 -37.30 33.87
CA ASN A 77 22.19 -36.91 35.16
C ASN A 77 20.82 -36.18 35.03
N TYR A 78 20.62 -35.42 33.95
CA TYR A 78 19.32 -34.81 33.64
C TYR A 78 18.25 -35.86 33.30
N PHE A 79 18.54 -36.81 32.39
CA PHE A 79 17.57 -37.82 31.96
C PHE A 79 17.31 -38.92 33.00
N THR A 80 18.25 -39.20 33.91
CA THR A 80 18.02 -40.05 35.10
C THR A 80 17.21 -39.35 36.21
N GLY A 81 16.83 -38.08 36.05
CA GLY A 81 16.05 -37.33 37.04
C GLY A 81 16.81 -37.00 38.33
N LYS A 82 18.13 -37.23 38.38
CA LYS A 82 18.97 -36.95 39.55
C LYS A 82 19.15 -35.44 39.74
N ARG A 83 18.20 -34.81 40.45
CA ARG A 83 18.24 -33.38 40.80
C ARG A 83 19.58 -33.00 41.41
N ARG A 84 20.34 -32.17 40.70
CA ARG A 84 21.62 -31.63 41.17
C ARG A 84 21.35 -30.65 42.32
N THR A 85 21.67 -31.04 43.55
CA THR A 85 21.61 -30.16 44.72
C THR A 85 22.68 -29.08 44.61
N ILE A 86 22.35 -27.94 44.00
CA ILE A 86 23.25 -26.79 43.90
C ILE A 86 23.39 -26.16 45.30
N LYS A 87 24.40 -26.61 46.06
CA LYS A 87 25.00 -25.77 47.10
C LYS A 87 25.49 -24.48 46.42
N GLN A 88 25.11 -23.32 46.94
CA GLN A 88 25.68 -22.04 46.49
C GLN A 88 27.09 -21.88 47.07
N ASP A 89 28.07 -22.55 46.46
CA ASP A 89 29.47 -22.24 46.72
C ASP A 89 29.89 -21.03 45.86
N ARG A 90 30.11 -19.88 46.51
CA ARG A 90 30.18 -18.57 45.87
C ARG A 90 31.62 -18.16 45.54
N GLN A 91 32.41 -19.08 44.98
CA GLN A 91 33.78 -18.79 44.51
C GLN A 91 34.22 -19.70 43.35
N LEU A 92 34.04 -19.23 42.11
CA LEU A 92 34.68 -19.81 40.92
C LEU A 92 35.84 -18.93 40.46
N LYS A 93 37.05 -19.28 40.90
CA LYS A 93 38.30 -18.68 40.44
C LYS A 93 38.54 -19.04 38.98
N THR A 94 38.65 -18.05 38.10
CA THR A 94 39.00 -18.24 36.69
C THR A 94 40.44 -18.73 36.55
N LYS A 95 40.64 -20.01 36.20
CA LYS A 95 41.96 -20.51 35.79
C LYS A 95 42.33 -19.91 34.44
N HIS A 96 43.16 -18.87 34.45
CA HIS A 96 43.80 -18.38 33.23
C HIS A 96 44.72 -19.44 32.62
N ARG A 97 44.70 -19.52 31.30
CA ARG A 97 45.59 -20.35 30.48
C ARG A 97 47.01 -19.80 30.60
N LYS A 98 47.92 -20.52 31.28
CA LYS A 98 49.34 -20.16 31.30
C LYS A 98 49.93 -20.29 29.89
N TRP A 99 50.78 -19.32 29.55
CA TRP A 99 51.84 -19.44 28.56
C TRP A 99 53.14 -19.69 29.33
N GLU A 100 53.97 -20.62 28.89
CA GLU A 100 55.24 -20.93 29.55
C GLU A 100 56.40 -20.29 28.76
N PRO A 101 57.17 -19.37 29.35
CA PRO A 101 58.51 -19.04 28.86
C PRO A 101 59.49 -20.14 29.32
N ALA A 102 60.45 -20.50 28.48
CA ALA A 102 61.46 -21.51 28.80
C ALA A 102 62.37 -21.04 29.95
N ALA A 103 62.85 -21.99 30.75
CA ALA A 103 63.68 -21.70 31.93
C ALA A 103 65.13 -21.33 31.55
N ALA A 104 65.67 -20.29 32.20
CA ALA A 104 67.09 -19.96 32.18
C ALA A 104 67.50 -19.21 33.46
N GLY A 105 68.70 -19.50 33.96
CA GLY A 105 69.49 -18.57 34.80
C GLY A 105 68.98 -18.26 36.21
N THR A 106 69.58 -18.94 37.20
CA THR A 106 69.62 -18.49 38.59
C THR A 106 70.19 -17.07 38.74
N GLY A 107 69.48 -16.18 39.45
CA GLY A 107 69.97 -14.85 39.83
C GLY A 107 69.00 -14.17 40.80
N GLY A 108 69.48 -13.75 41.97
CA GLY A 108 68.63 -13.29 43.05
C GLY A 108 68.27 -11.80 42.98
N SER A 109 66.99 -11.47 43.10
CA SER A 109 66.51 -10.22 43.69
C SER A 109 65.11 -10.40 44.25
N THR A 110 64.82 -9.82 45.42
CA THR A 110 63.49 -9.90 46.05
C THR A 110 62.50 -9.00 45.31
N ALA A 111 61.62 -9.59 44.51
CA ALA A 111 60.52 -8.86 43.89
C ALA A 111 59.61 -8.27 44.99
N THR A 112 59.52 -6.94 45.03
CA THR A 112 58.60 -6.22 45.90
C THR A 112 57.15 -6.59 45.58
N PRO A 113 56.23 -6.55 46.57
CA PRO A 113 54.81 -6.68 46.30
C PRO A 113 54.36 -5.62 45.30
N ALA A 114 53.57 -6.00 44.30
CA ALA A 114 52.93 -5.04 43.42
C ALA A 114 52.07 -4.07 44.27
N PRO A 115 52.07 -2.75 43.95
CA PRO A 115 51.31 -1.78 44.74
C PRO A 115 49.84 -2.17 44.77
N ALA A 116 49.20 -2.02 45.94
CA ALA A 116 47.78 -2.30 46.09
C ALA A 116 47.00 -1.37 45.16
N ALA A 117 46.41 -1.94 44.10
CA ALA A 117 45.55 -1.20 43.19
C ALA A 117 44.37 -0.61 43.98
N ASP A 118 44.12 0.69 43.83
CA ASP A 118 42.97 1.33 44.43
C ASP A 118 41.70 0.89 43.70
N TRP A 119 41.12 -0.21 44.19
CA TRP A 119 39.87 -0.76 43.69
C TRP A 119 38.71 0.25 43.79
N LYS A 120 38.74 1.16 44.77
CA LYS A 120 37.73 2.22 44.88
C LYS A 120 37.89 3.23 43.75
N TYR A 121 39.10 3.69 43.45
CA TYR A 121 39.35 4.58 42.30
C TYR A 121 38.94 3.95 40.96
N ILE A 122 39.10 2.63 40.82
CA ILE A 122 38.62 1.85 39.67
C ILE A 122 37.09 1.77 39.63
N ASP A 123 36.44 1.42 40.74
CA ASP A 123 34.97 1.37 40.84
C ASP A 123 34.32 2.74 40.63
N ASP A 124 34.89 3.81 41.17
CA ASP A 124 34.44 5.19 40.97
C ASP A 124 34.54 5.58 39.46
N HIS A 125 35.60 5.15 38.75
CA HIS A 125 35.69 5.32 37.28
C HIS A 125 34.63 4.52 36.51
N LEU A 126 34.32 3.28 36.94
CA LEU A 126 33.25 2.48 36.35
C LEU A 126 31.87 3.10 36.62
N VAL A 127 31.66 3.72 37.79
CA VAL A 127 30.46 4.49 38.12
C VAL A 127 30.34 5.73 37.23
N VAL A 128 31.42 6.49 37.01
CA VAL A 128 31.42 7.65 36.10
C VAL A 128 31.18 7.24 34.65
N GLN A 129 31.73 6.12 34.18
CA GLN A 129 31.42 5.57 32.86
C GLN A 129 29.94 5.15 32.76
N ALA A 130 29.36 4.58 33.82
CA ALA A 130 27.94 4.23 33.88
C ALA A 130 27.03 5.48 33.91
N ILE A 131 27.43 6.56 34.60
CA ILE A 131 26.77 7.87 34.60
C ILE A 131 26.73 8.44 33.18
N ILE A 132 27.88 8.55 32.50
CA ILE A 132 27.99 9.02 31.11
C ILE A 132 27.05 8.21 30.21
N ARG A 133 27.11 6.88 30.29
CA ARG A 133 26.25 6.00 29.50
C ARG A 133 24.76 6.17 29.83
N ALA A 134 24.43 6.49 31.08
CA ALA A 134 23.05 6.73 31.51
C ALA A 134 22.49 8.02 30.91
N TYR A 135 23.24 9.14 30.92
CA TYR A 135 22.83 10.38 30.24
C TYR A 135 22.66 10.16 28.73
N GLN A 136 23.62 9.50 28.06
CA GLN A 136 23.52 9.15 26.63
C GLN A 136 22.28 8.30 26.29
N THR A 137 21.82 7.44 27.22
CA THR A 137 20.71 6.49 26.99
C THR A 137 19.36 6.98 27.52
N ARG A 138 19.33 7.96 28.43
CA ARG A 138 18.11 8.37 29.18
C ARG A 138 17.97 9.87 29.45
N GLY A 139 18.95 10.71 29.09
CA GLY A 139 18.88 12.16 29.32
C GLY A 139 17.67 12.83 28.66
N HIS A 140 17.29 12.38 27.47
CA HIS A 140 16.04 12.79 26.78
C HIS A 140 14.75 12.60 27.61
N LEU A 141 14.74 11.73 28.63
CA LEU A 141 13.62 11.57 29.58
C LEU A 141 13.53 12.69 30.63
N ALA A 142 14.62 13.46 30.77
CA ALA A 142 14.81 14.56 31.70
C ALA A 142 14.98 15.92 31.01
N ALA A 143 15.06 15.96 29.68
CA ALA A 143 15.18 17.18 28.88
C ALA A 143 13.97 18.13 29.05
N ASP A 144 14.23 19.43 29.13
CA ASP A 144 13.21 20.49 29.30
C ASP A 144 12.57 20.84 27.94
N LEU A 145 11.83 19.86 27.42
CA LEU A 145 11.25 19.85 26.08
C LEU A 145 9.91 20.60 25.97
N ASP A 146 9.14 20.68 27.06
CA ASP A 146 7.75 21.15 27.01
C ASP A 146 7.62 22.64 27.39
N PRO A 147 7.34 23.55 26.44
CA PRO A 147 7.15 24.98 26.73
C PRO A 147 5.93 25.29 27.61
N LEU A 148 5.01 24.34 27.80
CA LEU A 148 3.86 24.47 28.70
C LEU A 148 4.18 24.03 30.14
N GLY A 149 5.26 23.27 30.35
CA GLY A 149 5.62 22.65 31.63
C GLY A 149 4.53 21.74 32.23
N ILE A 150 3.66 21.15 31.40
CA ILE A 150 2.63 20.18 31.83
C ILE A 150 3.18 18.74 31.81
N VAL A 151 4.11 18.41 30.90
CA VAL A 151 4.78 17.11 30.81
C VAL A 151 6.06 17.10 31.65
N GLY A 152 5.91 17.30 32.97
CA GLY A 152 7.01 17.06 33.90
C GLY A 152 7.42 15.58 33.96
N PRO A 153 8.68 15.23 34.29
CA PRO A 153 9.18 13.84 34.24
C PRO A 153 8.34 12.80 35.00
N THR A 154 7.59 13.22 36.03
CA THR A 154 6.64 12.38 36.80
C THR A 154 5.23 12.98 36.93
N GLY A 155 4.77 13.76 35.94
CA GLY A 155 3.37 14.16 35.80
C GLY A 155 2.80 15.16 36.83
N HIS A 156 3.66 15.73 37.68
CA HIS A 156 3.36 16.87 38.55
C HIS A 156 4.26 18.04 38.15
N THR A 157 3.85 19.29 38.38
CA THR A 157 4.74 20.47 38.23
C THR A 157 5.66 20.60 39.44
N PRO A 158 6.98 20.34 39.30
CA PRO A 158 7.91 20.39 40.42
C PRO A 158 8.57 21.78 40.50
N SER A 159 9.16 22.12 41.65
CA SER A 159 10.10 23.25 41.74
C SER A 159 11.32 23.03 40.83
N THR A 160 12.12 24.07 40.59
CA THR A 160 13.34 23.95 39.76
C THR A 160 14.33 22.94 40.35
N GLU A 161 14.43 22.84 41.68
CA GLU A 161 15.26 21.85 42.35
C GLU A 161 14.66 20.45 42.31
N ASP A 162 13.34 20.31 42.51
CA ASP A 162 12.64 19.03 42.33
C ASP A 162 12.82 18.49 40.90
N ARG A 163 12.79 19.37 39.87
CA ARG A 163 13.04 18.95 38.49
C ARG A 163 14.43 18.36 38.33
N LYS A 164 15.49 19.01 38.86
CA LYS A 164 16.84 18.46 38.84
C LYS A 164 16.91 17.14 39.61
N LEU A 165 16.36 17.08 40.82
CA LEU A 165 16.34 15.88 41.64
C LEU A 165 15.59 14.70 40.97
N GLN A 166 14.50 14.97 40.26
CA GLN A 166 13.73 13.98 39.50
C GLN A 166 14.41 13.58 38.19
N ALA A 167 15.05 14.53 37.48
CA ALA A 167 15.89 14.28 36.32
C ALA A 167 17.03 13.32 36.67
N THR A 168 17.82 13.65 37.71
CA THR A 168 18.91 12.80 38.19
C THR A 168 18.41 11.42 38.66
N LYS A 169 17.22 11.31 39.24
CA LYS A 169 16.59 10.00 39.56
C LYS A 169 16.18 9.21 38.30
N ALA A 170 15.60 9.87 37.29
CA ALA A 170 15.21 9.23 36.03
C ALA A 170 16.43 8.75 35.21
N VAL A 171 17.49 9.56 35.17
CA VAL A 171 18.74 9.27 34.45
C VAL A 171 19.63 8.31 35.24
N LEU A 172 19.89 8.49 36.53
CA LEU A 172 20.85 7.64 37.25
C LEU A 172 20.24 6.37 37.86
N ARG A 173 18.97 6.38 38.28
CA ARG A 173 18.24 5.28 38.96
C ARG A 173 18.95 4.66 40.17
N GLN A 174 19.98 3.84 39.96
CA GLN A 174 20.69 3.06 40.98
C GLN A 174 22.02 3.69 41.42
N HIS A 175 22.69 4.48 40.56
CA HIS A 175 23.99 5.08 40.89
C HIS A 175 23.90 6.29 41.85
N TYR A 176 22.67 6.74 42.16
CA TYR A 176 22.41 7.93 43.00
C TYR A 176 23.05 7.87 44.39
N ALA A 177 23.27 6.67 44.95
CA ALA A 177 23.76 6.48 46.31
C ALA A 177 25.29 6.46 46.47
N TYR A 178 26.07 6.54 45.38
CA TYR A 178 27.53 6.29 45.41
C TYR A 178 28.42 7.48 45.00
N ALA A 179 27.89 8.48 44.29
CA ALA A 179 28.71 9.34 43.42
C ALA A 179 28.78 10.84 43.81
N PHE A 180 28.62 11.21 45.09
CA PHE A 180 28.45 12.63 45.49
C PHE A 180 29.29 13.12 46.69
N ASN A 181 30.25 12.34 47.20
CA ASN A 181 31.07 12.78 48.34
C ASN A 181 32.19 13.77 47.95
N ASP A 182 32.65 13.77 46.70
CA ASP A 182 33.50 14.83 46.14
C ASP A 182 33.12 15.08 44.68
N LEU A 183 32.73 16.32 44.38
CA LEU A 183 32.36 16.79 43.05
C LEU A 183 33.54 17.36 42.26
N ASN A 184 34.67 17.62 42.91
CA ASN A 184 35.88 18.18 42.31
C ASN A 184 36.89 17.09 41.90
N ALA A 185 36.72 15.86 42.36
CA ALA A 185 37.50 14.69 41.98
C ALA A 185 37.61 14.55 40.45
N LEU A 186 38.85 14.39 39.97
CA LEU A 186 39.19 14.29 38.54
C LEU A 186 39.05 12.86 38.03
N PHE A 187 38.23 12.69 36.98
CA PHE A 187 38.01 11.41 36.31
C PHE A 187 38.51 11.44 34.87
N LYS A 188 39.13 10.34 34.43
CA LYS A 188 39.50 10.15 33.03
C LYS A 188 38.25 9.88 32.20
N LEU A 189 38.06 10.64 31.12
CA LEU A 189 36.94 10.43 30.21
C LEU A 189 37.13 9.14 29.39
N PRO A 190 36.10 8.28 29.29
CA PRO A 190 36.12 7.14 28.40
C PRO A 190 35.97 7.59 26.95
N THR A 191 36.61 6.88 26.01
CA THR A 191 36.49 7.11 24.55
C THR A 191 35.06 6.94 24.00
N THR A 192 34.11 6.53 24.85
CA THR A 192 32.68 6.50 24.56
C THR A 192 31.96 7.83 24.77
N THR A 193 32.64 8.92 25.15
CA THR A 193 32.08 10.28 25.16
C THR A 193 33.05 11.30 24.56
N LEU A 194 32.52 12.45 24.13
CA LEU A 194 33.25 13.58 23.55
C LEU A 194 33.00 14.90 24.31
N ILE A 195 32.41 14.82 25.52
CA ILE A 195 32.18 16.01 26.38
C ILE A 195 33.46 16.76 26.76
N GLY A 196 34.62 16.11 26.73
CA GLY A 196 35.91 16.77 26.97
C GLY A 196 36.37 17.70 25.84
N GLY A 197 35.86 17.52 24.61
CA GLY A 197 36.59 18.02 23.43
C GLY A 197 37.97 17.37 23.38
N ASP A 198 39.02 18.17 23.56
CA ASP A 198 40.42 17.72 23.64
C ASP A 198 40.85 17.33 25.08
N GLU A 199 40.05 17.66 26.10
CA GLU A 199 40.36 17.39 27.51
C GLU A 199 40.15 15.90 27.86
N GLN A 200 41.19 15.21 28.34
CA GLN A 200 41.12 13.79 28.71
C GLN A 200 40.61 13.53 30.14
N PHE A 201 40.62 14.56 31.00
CA PHE A 201 40.23 14.47 32.41
C PHE A 201 39.32 15.65 32.75
N LEU A 202 38.28 15.42 33.54
CA LEU A 202 37.38 16.47 34.04
C LEU A 202 37.00 16.23 35.50
N PRO A 203 36.72 17.29 36.29
CA PRO A 203 36.04 17.17 37.58
C PRO A 203 34.64 16.57 37.39
N LEU A 204 34.19 15.74 38.33
CA LEU A 204 32.85 15.13 38.26
C LEU A 204 31.71 16.15 38.07
N ARG A 205 31.83 17.33 38.68
CA ARG A 205 30.93 18.47 38.48
C ARG A 205 30.80 18.88 37.01
N GLU A 206 31.93 19.01 36.30
CA GLU A 206 31.95 19.44 34.90
C GLU A 206 31.50 18.31 33.97
N ILE A 207 31.77 17.06 34.32
CA ILE A 207 31.21 15.88 33.62
C ILE A 207 29.68 15.92 33.67
N LEU A 208 29.10 16.12 34.85
CA LEU A 208 27.64 16.19 35.02
C LEU A 208 27.05 17.40 34.29
N ASP A 209 27.65 18.58 34.43
CA ASP A 209 27.15 19.82 33.80
C ASP A 209 27.21 19.75 32.25
N ARG A 210 28.28 19.20 31.66
CA ARG A 210 28.37 18.97 30.21
C ARG A 210 27.36 17.92 29.72
N LEU A 211 27.14 16.85 30.48
CA LEU A 211 26.11 15.84 30.15
C LEU A 211 24.69 16.41 30.28
N GLU A 212 24.42 17.25 31.27
CA GLU A 212 23.13 17.96 31.41
C GLU A 212 22.90 18.93 30.25
N ARG A 213 23.91 19.72 29.87
CA ARG A 213 23.86 20.58 28.68
C ARG A 213 23.62 19.80 27.38
N ALA A 214 24.28 18.65 27.20
CA ALA A 214 24.21 17.86 25.97
C ALA A 214 22.92 17.03 25.81
N TYR A 215 22.30 16.58 26.92
CA TYR A 215 21.20 15.61 26.89
C TYR A 215 19.95 15.95 27.71
N CYS A 216 20.01 16.95 28.60
CA CYS A 216 18.91 17.35 29.48
C CYS A 216 18.48 18.82 29.35
N GLY A 217 19.05 19.57 28.40
CA GLY A 217 18.61 20.93 28.06
C GLY A 217 17.34 20.94 27.21
N HIS A 218 17.18 21.95 26.35
CA HIS A 218 16.05 22.05 25.40
C HIS A 218 16.14 21.06 24.22
N ILE A 219 17.15 20.19 24.18
CA ILE A 219 17.29 19.08 23.22
C ILE A 219 17.33 17.76 23.99
N GLY A 220 16.49 16.80 23.57
CA GLY A 220 16.57 15.39 23.95
C GLY A 220 17.00 14.55 22.74
N VAL A 221 18.15 13.89 22.83
CA VAL A 221 18.72 13.11 21.71
C VAL A 221 18.49 11.62 21.93
N GLU A 222 17.59 11.01 21.15
CA GLU A 222 17.41 9.55 21.13
C GLU A 222 18.16 8.93 19.96
N TYR A 223 19.20 8.14 20.27
CA TYR A 223 20.07 7.52 19.27
C TYR A 223 20.64 6.15 19.68
N MET A 224 20.47 5.72 20.93
CA MET A 224 21.18 4.55 21.48
C MET A 224 20.64 3.18 21.02
N MET A 225 19.55 3.18 20.24
CA MET A 225 19.10 2.03 19.45
C MET A 225 19.97 1.78 18.20
N ILE A 226 20.75 2.76 17.75
CA ILE A 226 21.65 2.61 16.60
C ILE A 226 22.84 1.72 16.98
N THR A 227 22.85 0.51 16.41
CA THR A 227 23.87 -0.52 16.63
C THR A 227 25.25 -0.16 16.07
N SER A 228 25.33 0.76 15.11
CA SER A 228 26.59 1.19 14.49
C SER A 228 27.32 2.21 15.37
N ILE A 229 28.41 1.78 16.00
CA ILE A 229 29.28 2.63 16.83
C ILE A 229 29.71 3.90 16.08
N LEU A 230 30.05 3.79 14.78
CA LEU A 230 30.45 4.94 13.96
C LEU A 230 29.34 6.00 13.83
N LYS A 231 28.08 5.57 13.62
CA LYS A 231 26.92 6.47 13.56
C LYS A 231 26.67 7.11 14.92
N SER A 232 26.72 6.32 15.99
CA SER A 232 26.50 6.79 17.37
C SER A 232 27.66 7.64 17.91
N THR A 233 28.89 7.51 17.39
CA THR A 233 30.00 8.47 17.63
C THR A 233 29.78 9.76 16.87
N TRP A 234 29.29 9.70 15.64
CA TRP A 234 29.04 10.90 14.84
C TRP A 234 27.90 11.77 15.41
N ILE A 235 26.87 11.17 15.99
CA ILE A 235 25.84 11.91 16.74
C ILE A 235 26.47 12.59 17.97
N ARG A 236 27.31 11.89 18.74
CA ARG A 236 28.09 12.48 19.85
C ARG A 236 28.97 13.66 19.40
N GLN A 237 29.62 13.58 18.24
CA GLN A 237 30.38 14.70 17.64
C GLN A 237 29.54 15.95 17.36
N HIS A 238 28.21 15.85 17.32
CA HIS A 238 27.29 16.96 17.03
C HIS A 238 26.49 17.45 18.25
N PHE A 239 26.62 16.82 19.42
CA PHE A 239 25.86 17.19 20.63
C PHE A 239 26.67 17.16 21.94
N GLU A 240 27.69 16.30 22.09
CA GLU A 240 28.53 16.26 23.31
C GLU A 240 29.66 17.29 23.28
N VAL A 241 30.19 17.62 22.10
CA VAL A 241 31.39 18.47 21.96
C VAL A 241 31.12 19.89 22.48
N PRO A 242 32.00 20.46 23.35
CA PRO A 242 31.86 21.83 23.83
C PRO A 242 31.66 22.84 22.70
N GLY A 243 30.64 23.70 22.81
CA GLY A 243 30.31 24.71 21.81
C GLY A 243 29.59 24.20 20.55
N ALA A 244 29.15 22.94 20.49
CA ALA A 244 28.49 22.36 19.30
C ALA A 244 27.21 23.10 18.83
N ILE A 245 26.57 23.88 19.71
CA ILE A 245 25.31 24.62 19.46
C ILE A 245 25.59 26.14 19.31
N ASN A 246 26.84 26.55 19.11
CA ASN A 246 27.18 27.97 18.95
C ASN A 246 26.70 28.52 17.59
N PHE A 247 26.14 29.74 17.61
CA PHE A 247 25.67 30.48 16.43
C PHE A 247 26.30 31.87 16.36
N SER A 248 26.60 32.35 15.15
CA SER A 248 27.05 33.74 14.95
C SER A 248 25.93 34.76 15.17
N ALA A 249 26.28 36.04 15.32
CA ALA A 249 25.31 37.14 15.42
C ALA A 249 24.40 37.21 14.18
N GLU A 250 24.96 36.99 12.99
CA GLU A 250 24.26 36.98 11.71
C GLU A 250 23.31 35.79 11.60
N GLU A 251 23.72 34.61 12.11
CA GLU A 251 22.84 33.45 12.19
C GLU A 251 21.68 33.70 13.16
N LYS A 252 21.94 34.22 14.37
CA LYS A 252 20.92 34.62 15.34
C LYS A 252 19.90 35.61 14.71
N LYS A 253 20.38 36.66 14.03
CA LYS A 253 19.52 37.61 13.29
C LYS A 253 18.70 36.93 12.18
N LEU A 254 19.29 35.99 11.45
CA LEU A 254 18.62 35.23 10.38
C LEU A 254 17.56 34.25 10.91
N ILE A 255 17.77 33.68 12.10
CA ILE A 255 16.77 32.86 12.80
C ILE A 255 15.58 33.73 13.18
N LEU A 256 15.82 34.90 13.79
CA LEU A 256 14.75 35.86 14.12
C LEU A 256 14.01 36.34 12.87
N GLU A 257 14.70 36.69 11.78
CA GLU A 257 14.05 37.13 10.53
C GLU A 257 13.08 36.06 9.97
N ARG A 258 13.44 34.78 10.04
CA ARG A 258 12.59 33.66 9.63
C ARG A 258 11.39 33.49 10.57
N LEU A 259 11.60 33.65 11.88
CA LEU A 259 10.59 33.47 12.91
C LEU A 259 9.56 34.62 12.90
N THR A 260 10.01 35.88 12.77
CA THR A 260 9.15 37.07 12.60
C THR A 260 8.26 36.96 11.36
N ARG A 261 8.80 36.47 10.23
CA ARG A 261 8.00 36.18 9.02
C ARG A 261 6.97 35.06 9.24
N SER A 262 7.29 34.07 10.06
CA SER A 262 6.36 32.97 10.38
C SER A 262 5.18 33.47 11.21
N SER A 263 5.45 34.00 12.40
CA SER A 263 4.40 34.46 13.33
C SER A 263 3.64 35.68 12.79
N GLY A 264 4.33 36.59 12.10
CA GLY A 264 3.72 37.74 11.45
C GLY A 264 2.70 37.36 10.38
N PHE A 265 2.88 36.21 9.69
CA PHE A 265 1.93 35.74 8.69
C PHE A 265 0.65 35.18 9.33
N GLU A 266 0.78 34.38 10.40
CA GLU A 266 -0.38 33.87 11.15
C GLU A 266 -1.17 35.01 11.80
N ASN A 267 -0.48 35.96 12.44
CA ASN A 267 -1.08 37.16 13.03
C ASN A 267 -1.84 37.99 11.98
N PHE A 268 -1.29 38.11 10.77
CA PHE A 268 -1.96 38.81 9.66
C PHE A 268 -3.22 38.08 9.19
N LEU A 269 -3.16 36.75 9.02
CA LEU A 269 -4.34 35.95 8.67
C LEU A 269 -5.41 36.02 9.76
N ALA A 270 -5.04 35.97 11.05
CA ALA A 270 -5.97 36.12 12.17
C ALA A 270 -6.65 37.50 12.18
N LYS A 271 -5.91 38.57 11.86
CA LYS A 271 -6.39 39.96 11.80
C LYS A 271 -7.30 40.25 10.60
N LYS A 272 -7.09 39.58 9.45
CA LYS A 272 -7.87 39.81 8.21
C LYS A 272 -8.99 38.81 7.97
N TYR A 273 -8.89 37.59 8.50
CA TYR A 273 -9.80 36.47 8.24
C TYR A 273 -10.14 35.70 9.53
N SER A 274 -10.65 36.40 10.55
CA SER A 274 -10.89 35.87 11.89
C SER A 274 -11.87 34.68 11.95
N SER A 275 -12.83 34.61 11.01
CA SER A 275 -13.81 33.52 10.91
C SER A 275 -13.35 32.32 10.06
N GLU A 276 -12.21 32.42 9.37
CA GLU A 276 -11.77 31.43 8.38
C GLU A 276 -10.84 30.39 8.98
N LYS A 277 -11.13 29.11 8.69
CA LYS A 277 -10.28 27.98 9.09
C LYS A 277 -8.98 28.01 8.27
N ARG A 278 -7.86 28.24 8.94
CA ARG A 278 -6.51 28.31 8.33
C ARG A 278 -5.56 27.22 8.82
N PHE A 279 -5.84 26.60 9.98
CA PHE A 279 -4.97 25.63 10.64
C PHE A 279 -3.56 26.18 10.94
N GLY A 280 -3.52 27.37 11.56
CA GLY A 280 -2.33 28.19 11.75
C GLY A 280 -1.22 27.50 12.56
N LEU A 281 0.02 27.88 12.27
CA LEU A 281 1.20 27.25 12.89
C LEU A 281 1.42 27.64 14.37
N GLU A 282 0.78 28.70 14.84
CA GLU A 282 0.94 29.36 16.13
C GLU A 282 1.17 28.39 17.33
N GLY A 283 2.34 28.51 17.96
CA GLY A 283 2.84 27.61 19.01
C GLY A 283 3.78 26.51 18.51
N CYS A 284 3.99 26.42 17.19
CA CYS A 284 5.00 25.59 16.50
C CYS A 284 5.74 26.38 15.40
N ASP A 285 5.71 27.72 15.46
CA ASP A 285 6.23 28.68 14.46
C ASP A 285 7.67 28.38 13.99
N ILE A 286 8.48 27.83 14.89
CA ILE A 286 9.88 27.46 14.66
C ILE A 286 10.07 26.41 13.54
N MET A 287 9.00 25.70 13.16
CA MET A 287 8.99 24.80 12.00
C MET A 287 9.39 25.51 10.69
N ILE A 288 9.11 26.81 10.53
CA ILE A 288 9.49 27.57 9.33
C ILE A 288 11.02 27.81 9.28
N PRO A 289 11.68 28.33 10.34
CA PRO A 289 13.14 28.30 10.45
C PRO A 289 13.78 26.92 10.28
N ILE A 290 13.21 25.86 10.88
CA ILE A 290 13.68 24.46 10.74
C ILE A 290 13.66 24.01 9.27
N MET A 291 12.50 24.11 8.60
CA MET A 291 12.35 23.77 7.18
C MET A 291 13.29 24.60 6.30
N LYS A 292 13.48 25.88 6.65
CA LYS A 292 14.44 26.75 5.97
C LYS A 292 15.88 26.30 6.16
N GLU A 293 16.29 25.82 7.33
CA GLU A 293 17.66 25.34 7.57
C GLU A 293 17.92 23.99 6.91
N ILE A 294 16.96 23.06 6.97
CA ILE A 294 17.04 21.76 6.26
C ILE A 294 17.35 21.99 4.78
N ILE A 295 16.61 22.88 4.11
CA ILE A 295 16.78 23.16 2.68
C ILE A 295 18.12 23.86 2.40
N ASP A 296 18.56 24.77 3.28
CA ASP A 296 19.80 25.53 3.07
C ASP A 296 21.05 24.65 3.26
N GLN A 297 21.07 23.82 4.30
CA GLN A 297 22.17 22.88 4.56
C GLN A 297 22.18 21.75 3.53
N SER A 298 21.03 21.16 3.20
CA SER A 298 20.96 20.09 2.18
C SER A 298 21.37 20.60 0.80
N SER A 299 21.01 21.84 0.43
CA SER A 299 21.43 22.44 -0.84
C SER A 299 22.94 22.76 -0.87
N LYS A 300 23.54 23.21 0.25
CA LYS A 300 25.01 23.28 0.37
C LYS A 300 25.64 21.91 0.09
N LEU A 301 25.11 20.86 0.73
CA LEU A 301 25.58 19.46 0.65
C LEU A 301 25.29 18.73 -0.68
N GLY A 302 24.50 19.30 -1.60
CA GLY A 302 24.32 18.76 -2.97
C GLY A 302 22.89 18.66 -3.48
N VAL A 303 21.88 18.81 -2.63
CA VAL A 303 20.47 18.62 -3.00
C VAL A 303 19.97 19.72 -3.95
N GLU A 304 19.38 19.28 -5.07
CA GLU A 304 18.77 20.10 -6.15
C GLU A 304 17.23 20.09 -6.12
N SER A 305 16.62 19.05 -5.53
CA SER A 305 15.16 18.86 -5.44
C SER A 305 14.74 18.52 -4.01
N VAL A 306 13.70 19.18 -3.52
CA VAL A 306 13.08 18.89 -2.22
C VAL A 306 11.60 18.60 -2.43
N HIS A 307 11.17 17.37 -2.12
CA HIS A 307 9.75 17.00 -2.13
C HIS A 307 9.20 17.04 -0.71
N ILE A 308 8.04 17.66 -0.53
CA ILE A 308 7.39 17.90 0.76
C ILE A 308 6.03 17.21 0.77
N GLY A 309 5.85 16.27 1.68
CA GLY A 309 4.53 15.81 2.13
C GLY A 309 4.17 16.51 3.43
N MET A 310 2.95 17.05 3.54
CA MET A 310 2.51 17.64 4.81
C MET A 310 1.00 17.63 5.01
N ALA A 311 0.58 17.61 6.28
CA ALA A 311 -0.80 17.82 6.70
C ALA A 311 -1.25 19.31 6.56
N HIS A 312 -2.38 19.65 7.18
CA HIS A 312 -2.95 21.00 7.19
C HIS A 312 -2.11 22.02 8.00
N ARG A 313 -1.50 21.59 9.12
CA ARG A 313 -0.93 22.48 10.14
C ARG A 313 0.19 23.36 9.58
N GLY A 314 -0.04 24.67 9.55
CA GLY A 314 0.91 25.65 9.03
C GLY A 314 1.18 25.56 7.51
N ARG A 315 0.37 24.83 6.73
CA ARG A 315 0.63 24.64 5.27
C ARG A 315 0.70 25.97 4.52
N LEU A 316 -0.20 26.90 4.81
CA LEU A 316 -0.20 28.22 4.18
C LEU A 316 1.11 28.99 4.47
N ASN A 317 1.66 28.83 5.69
CA ASN A 317 2.93 29.41 6.09
C ASN A 317 4.13 28.75 5.39
N VAL A 318 4.10 27.43 5.21
CA VAL A 318 5.10 26.71 4.38
C VAL A 318 5.06 27.17 2.92
N LEU A 319 3.87 27.34 2.33
CA LEU A 319 3.72 27.88 0.97
C LEU A 319 4.27 29.31 0.86
N ALA A 320 3.93 30.19 1.80
CA ALA A 320 4.38 31.58 1.84
C ALA A 320 5.89 31.74 2.09
N ASN A 321 6.40 31.15 3.18
CA ASN A 321 7.75 31.46 3.71
C ASN A 321 8.83 30.44 3.32
N VAL A 322 8.48 29.16 3.11
CA VAL A 322 9.44 28.13 2.68
C VAL A 322 9.46 28.01 1.15
N CYS A 323 8.29 27.89 0.52
CA CYS A 323 8.19 27.72 -0.92
C CYS A 323 8.32 29.04 -1.69
N ARG A 324 7.86 30.16 -1.10
CA ARG A 324 7.77 31.49 -1.73
C ARG A 324 6.74 31.56 -2.86
N LYS A 325 5.58 30.93 -2.66
CA LYS A 325 4.38 31.23 -3.47
C LYS A 325 3.97 32.70 -3.22
N PRO A 326 3.56 33.49 -4.24
CA PRO A 326 3.11 34.87 -4.06
C PRO A 326 2.01 34.97 -3.00
N LEU A 327 2.12 35.98 -2.12
CA LEU A 327 1.19 36.15 -1.01
C LEU A 327 -0.20 36.51 -1.52
N GLU A 328 -0.27 37.34 -2.56
CA GLU A 328 -1.51 37.72 -3.24
C GLU A 328 -2.28 36.52 -3.81
N GLU A 329 -1.60 35.47 -4.28
CA GLU A 329 -2.22 34.21 -4.70
C GLU A 329 -2.74 33.35 -3.54
N ILE A 330 -2.09 33.39 -2.37
CA ILE A 330 -2.54 32.65 -1.19
C ILE A 330 -3.75 33.34 -0.57
N LEU A 331 -3.68 34.66 -0.43
CA LEU A 331 -4.72 35.50 0.16
C LEU A 331 -6.00 35.52 -0.69
N SER A 332 -5.89 35.39 -2.02
CA SER A 332 -7.07 35.30 -2.88
C SER A 332 -7.88 34.00 -2.69
N GLN A 333 -7.28 32.93 -2.14
CA GLN A 333 -8.00 31.68 -1.80
C GLN A 333 -8.91 31.81 -0.55
N PHE A 334 -8.98 33.00 0.06
CA PHE A 334 -9.96 33.36 1.08
C PHE A 334 -11.13 34.19 0.51
N ASN A 335 -11.05 34.59 -0.75
CA ASN A 335 -12.09 35.33 -1.46
C ASN A 335 -12.86 34.37 -2.39
N SER A 336 -14.11 34.67 -2.72
CA SER A 336 -14.87 33.93 -3.74
C SER A 336 -14.33 34.22 -5.15
N ILE A 337 -13.43 33.36 -5.64
CA ILE A 337 -12.77 33.47 -6.96
C ILE A 337 -13.20 32.35 -7.91
N LYS A 338 -13.25 32.62 -9.22
CA LYS A 338 -13.72 31.68 -10.24
C LYS A 338 -12.58 30.89 -10.89
N ALA A 339 -12.70 29.57 -10.95
CA ALA A 339 -11.80 28.71 -11.74
C ALA A 339 -11.98 28.96 -13.25
N THR A 340 -10.90 28.88 -14.02
CA THR A 340 -10.88 29.14 -15.48
C THR A 340 -10.46 27.94 -16.33
N ASP A 341 -10.17 26.81 -15.69
CA ASP A 341 -9.82 25.52 -16.28
C ASP A 341 -10.57 24.37 -15.59
N ALA A 342 -10.38 23.15 -16.08
CA ALA A 342 -11.13 21.97 -15.62
C ALA A 342 -10.73 21.48 -14.22
N GLY A 343 -11.63 20.73 -13.58
CA GLY A 343 -11.48 20.18 -12.23
C GLY A 343 -12.44 20.80 -11.22
N SER A 344 -12.77 20.06 -10.15
CA SER A 344 -13.53 20.57 -9.00
C SER A 344 -12.72 21.53 -8.14
N GLY A 345 -11.40 21.42 -8.23
CA GLY A 345 -10.48 21.93 -7.22
C GLY A 345 -10.59 21.20 -5.88
N ASP A 346 -9.94 21.77 -4.87
CA ASP A 346 -9.90 21.27 -3.50
C ASP A 346 -9.67 22.45 -2.52
N VAL A 347 -9.80 22.22 -1.21
CA VAL A 347 -9.65 23.26 -0.19
C VAL A 347 -8.21 23.79 -0.10
N LYS A 348 -8.09 25.08 0.24
CA LYS A 348 -6.83 25.87 0.23
C LYS A 348 -5.61 25.24 0.94
N TYR A 349 -5.83 24.31 1.88
CA TYR A 349 -4.80 23.60 2.65
C TYR A 349 -4.56 22.14 2.22
N HIS A 350 -5.04 21.72 1.04
CA HIS A 350 -4.68 20.46 0.37
C HIS A 350 -3.77 20.66 -0.86
N LEU A 351 -3.75 21.87 -1.39
CA LEU A 351 -3.23 22.19 -2.72
C LEU A 351 -1.73 21.93 -2.87
N GLY A 352 -1.34 21.40 -4.04
CA GLY A 352 0.04 21.18 -4.43
C GLY A 352 0.75 22.45 -4.92
N LEU A 353 2.06 22.35 -5.10
CA LEU A 353 2.89 23.42 -5.67
C LEU A 353 4.18 22.83 -6.26
N PHE A 354 4.60 23.32 -7.42
CA PHE A 354 5.97 23.21 -7.90
C PHE A 354 6.59 24.61 -8.02
N THR A 355 7.85 24.76 -7.61
CA THR A 355 8.62 26.00 -7.83
C THR A 355 10.12 25.72 -7.95
N LYS A 356 10.81 26.52 -8.79
CA LYS A 356 12.27 26.55 -8.91
C LYS A 356 12.73 27.94 -8.48
N ARG A 357 13.49 28.04 -7.39
CA ARG A 357 13.97 29.33 -6.86
C ARG A 357 15.42 29.33 -6.43
N TYR A 358 16.06 30.48 -6.55
CA TYR A 358 17.42 30.69 -6.04
C TYR A 358 17.43 30.64 -4.51
N ASN A 359 18.38 29.90 -3.94
CA ASN A 359 18.62 29.84 -2.52
C ASN A 359 19.88 30.66 -2.17
N ARG A 360 19.64 31.87 -1.62
CA ARG A 360 20.70 32.82 -1.22
C ARG A 360 21.74 32.21 -0.27
N GLN A 361 21.36 31.23 0.56
CA GLN A 361 22.24 30.62 1.57
C GLN A 361 23.16 29.52 1.01
N SER A 362 22.79 28.87 -0.09
CA SER A 362 23.63 27.89 -0.78
C SER A 362 24.21 28.38 -2.10
N LYS A 363 23.78 29.57 -2.57
CA LYS A 363 24.07 30.16 -3.89
C LYS A 363 23.70 29.23 -5.07
N LYS A 364 22.71 28.35 -4.88
CA LYS A 364 22.21 27.39 -5.90
C LYS A 364 20.72 27.58 -6.15
N ASN A 365 20.25 27.19 -7.34
CA ASN A 365 18.83 27.02 -7.60
C ASN A 365 18.34 25.69 -7.01
N VAL A 366 17.23 25.73 -6.28
CA VAL A 366 16.58 24.56 -5.67
C VAL A 366 15.16 24.45 -6.20
N ARG A 367 14.72 23.25 -6.56
CA ARG A 367 13.32 22.95 -6.84
C ARG A 367 12.64 22.48 -5.57
N ILE A 368 11.47 23.02 -5.29
CA ILE A 368 10.64 22.66 -4.15
C ILE A 368 9.28 22.23 -4.68
N THR A 369 8.89 21.02 -4.29
CA THR A 369 7.62 20.40 -4.64
C THR A 369 6.84 20.16 -3.36
N VAL A 370 5.61 20.66 -3.27
CA VAL A 370 4.64 20.24 -2.25
C VAL A 370 3.61 19.38 -2.92
N VAL A 371 3.49 18.12 -2.50
CA VAL A 371 2.54 17.17 -3.10
C VAL A 371 1.12 17.49 -2.61
N ALA A 372 0.14 17.42 -3.52
CA ALA A 372 -1.27 17.60 -3.19
C ALA A 372 -1.79 16.38 -2.40
N ASN A 373 -2.66 16.62 -1.41
CA ASN A 373 -3.13 15.55 -0.52
C ASN A 373 -4.55 15.77 -0.01
N PRO A 374 -5.30 14.68 0.27
CA PRO A 374 -6.59 14.78 0.95
C PRO A 374 -6.41 15.11 2.44
N SER A 375 -7.53 15.25 3.16
CA SER A 375 -7.55 15.34 4.63
C SER A 375 -7.21 14.01 5.33
N HIS A 376 -7.08 12.91 4.59
CA HIS A 376 -6.66 11.62 5.12
C HIS A 376 -5.16 11.70 5.45
N LEU A 377 -4.87 11.99 6.72
CA LEU A 377 -3.52 12.29 7.20
C LEU A 377 -2.55 11.13 6.91
N GLU A 378 -1.29 11.46 6.66
CA GLU A 378 -0.19 10.51 6.41
C GLU A 378 -0.26 9.70 5.08
N PHE A 379 -1.42 9.57 4.43
CA PHE A 379 -1.53 8.85 3.13
C PHE A 379 -0.79 9.53 1.96
N VAL A 380 -0.32 10.77 2.13
CA VAL A 380 0.60 11.46 1.17
C VAL A 380 2.05 10.98 1.28
N ASN A 381 2.45 10.43 2.44
CA ASN A 381 3.84 10.01 2.71
C ASN A 381 4.38 9.04 1.64
N PRO A 382 3.71 7.92 1.29
CA PRO A 382 4.22 7.02 0.26
C PRO A 382 4.26 7.67 -1.12
N VAL A 383 3.29 8.53 -1.46
CA VAL A 383 3.21 9.25 -2.74
C VAL A 383 4.42 10.17 -2.92
N VAL A 384 4.84 10.86 -1.86
CA VAL A 384 6.05 11.70 -1.84
C VAL A 384 7.31 10.87 -2.02
N LEU A 385 7.42 9.73 -1.33
CA LEU A 385 8.59 8.85 -1.41
C LEU A 385 8.76 8.26 -2.81
N GLY A 386 7.67 7.75 -3.41
CA GLY A 386 7.70 7.17 -4.76
C GLY A 386 7.97 8.19 -5.86
N LYS A 387 7.42 9.40 -5.70
CA LYS A 387 7.70 10.54 -6.59
C LYS A 387 9.15 11.01 -6.48
N ALA A 388 9.72 11.06 -5.27
CA ALA A 388 11.13 11.36 -5.06
C ALA A 388 12.04 10.28 -5.69
N ARG A 389 11.72 8.99 -5.52
CA ARG A 389 12.45 7.86 -6.13
C ARG A 389 12.43 7.93 -7.66
N ALA A 390 11.29 8.24 -8.26
CA ALA A 390 11.17 8.40 -9.70
C ALA A 390 12.05 9.55 -10.22
N GLU A 391 12.07 10.69 -9.53
CA GLU A 391 12.95 11.80 -9.89
C GLU A 391 14.45 11.45 -9.72
N MET A 392 14.82 10.63 -8.73
CA MET A 392 16.18 10.12 -8.58
C MET A 392 16.59 9.26 -9.80
N PHE A 393 15.74 8.28 -10.16
CA PHE A 393 15.96 7.39 -11.30
C PHE A 393 16.17 8.18 -12.60
N MET A 394 15.30 9.14 -12.90
CA MET A 394 15.34 9.98 -14.11
C MET A 394 16.55 10.93 -14.17
N ARG A 395 17.28 11.08 -13.06
CA ARG A 395 18.46 11.96 -12.93
C ARG A 395 19.78 11.21 -12.78
N GLY A 396 19.74 9.88 -12.86
CA GLY A 396 20.89 9.01 -12.55
C GLY A 396 21.36 9.13 -11.10
N ASP A 397 20.49 9.57 -10.18
CA ASP A 397 20.82 9.79 -8.78
C ASP A 397 20.74 8.49 -7.96
N TYR A 398 21.49 7.47 -8.37
CA TYR A 398 21.53 6.13 -7.77
C TYR A 398 22.14 6.09 -6.34
N GLN A 399 22.38 7.26 -5.75
CA GLN A 399 22.85 7.46 -4.36
C GLN A 399 21.93 8.42 -3.57
N GLY A 400 20.90 9.01 -4.21
CA GLY A 400 19.96 9.95 -3.59
C GLY A 400 20.57 11.27 -3.12
N ASN A 401 21.69 11.71 -3.72
CA ASN A 401 22.42 12.92 -3.35
C ASN A 401 21.70 14.21 -3.79
N LYS A 402 20.94 14.17 -4.88
CA LYS A 402 20.32 15.33 -5.54
C LYS A 402 18.87 15.55 -5.15
N VAL A 403 18.16 14.51 -4.70
CA VAL A 403 16.74 14.57 -4.34
C VAL A 403 16.56 14.23 -2.85
N LEU A 404 15.79 15.06 -2.13
CA LEU A 404 15.47 14.90 -0.72
C LEU A 404 13.95 14.89 -0.50
N PRO A 405 13.37 13.80 0.05
CA PRO A 405 12.04 13.86 0.64
C PRO A 405 12.10 14.45 2.06
N VAL A 406 11.12 15.29 2.38
CA VAL A 406 10.84 15.80 3.72
C VAL A 406 9.35 15.57 4.01
N LEU A 407 9.03 15.00 5.18
CA LEU A 407 7.65 14.72 5.57
C LEU A 407 7.31 15.47 6.87
N ILE A 408 6.16 16.15 6.88
CA ILE A 408 5.71 16.97 8.00
C ILE A 408 4.41 16.41 8.58
N HIS A 409 4.47 16.02 9.86
CA HIS A 409 3.45 15.22 10.54
C HIS A 409 2.82 15.97 11.72
N GLY A 410 1.61 15.59 12.13
CA GLY A 410 1.07 15.91 13.46
C GLY A 410 1.41 14.81 14.46
N ASP A 411 1.54 15.13 15.76
CA ASP A 411 1.90 14.12 16.77
C ASP A 411 0.93 12.93 16.81
N ALA A 412 -0.38 13.20 16.90
CA ALA A 412 -1.39 12.15 16.96
C ALA A 412 -1.53 11.34 15.65
N SER A 413 -1.21 11.91 14.49
CA SER A 413 -1.28 11.20 13.22
C SER A 413 -0.03 10.36 12.96
N PHE A 414 1.16 10.86 13.34
CA PHE A 414 2.43 10.14 13.19
C PHE A 414 2.45 8.81 13.97
N CYS A 415 1.90 8.79 15.19
CA CYS A 415 1.79 7.55 15.98
C CYS A 415 0.50 6.74 15.72
N GLY A 416 -0.52 7.34 15.09
CA GLY A 416 -1.86 6.75 14.96
C GLY A 416 -2.20 6.13 13.60
N GLN A 417 -1.46 6.43 12.53
CA GLN A 417 -1.77 5.95 11.17
C GLN A 417 -0.77 4.87 10.71
N GLY A 418 -1.28 3.67 10.39
CA GLY A 418 -0.45 2.53 9.96
C GLY A 418 0.43 2.81 8.73
N VAL A 419 -0.04 3.63 7.80
CA VAL A 419 0.71 4.04 6.61
C VAL A 419 2.02 4.80 6.93
N VAL A 420 2.17 5.36 8.14
CA VAL A 420 3.45 5.94 8.61
C VAL A 420 4.49 4.84 8.82
N TYR A 421 4.13 3.78 9.55
CA TYR A 421 4.98 2.61 9.76
C TYR A 421 5.37 1.99 8.41
N GLU A 422 4.39 1.76 7.53
CA GLU A 422 4.65 1.18 6.21
C GLU A 422 5.58 2.07 5.37
N SER A 423 5.38 3.40 5.36
CA SER A 423 6.21 4.34 4.59
C SER A 423 7.67 4.37 5.09
N ILE A 424 7.87 4.39 6.41
CA ILE A 424 9.22 4.37 7.00
C ILE A 424 9.90 3.02 6.76
N HIS A 425 9.16 1.90 6.80
CA HIS A 425 9.68 0.57 6.50
C HIS A 425 10.28 0.45 5.08
N LEU A 426 9.83 1.24 4.11
CA LEU A 426 10.38 1.26 2.75
C LEU A 426 11.82 1.81 2.66
N THR A 427 12.32 2.55 3.66
CA THR A 427 13.55 3.36 3.53
C THR A 427 14.81 2.56 3.18
N ASP A 428 14.89 1.28 3.59
CA ASP A 428 16.04 0.40 3.33
C ASP A 428 15.78 -0.67 2.25
N LEU A 429 14.59 -0.69 1.63
CA LEU A 429 14.26 -1.67 0.59
C LEU A 429 14.82 -1.21 -0.77
N PRO A 430 15.66 -2.01 -1.48
CA PRO A 430 16.43 -1.52 -2.64
C PRO A 430 15.62 -0.89 -3.79
N ALA A 431 14.38 -1.34 -4.01
CA ALA A 431 13.49 -0.85 -5.06
C ALA A 431 12.59 0.35 -4.64
N TYR A 432 12.65 0.74 -3.36
CA TYR A 432 11.82 1.80 -2.76
C TYR A 432 12.64 2.89 -2.03
N THR A 433 13.89 2.60 -1.65
CA THR A 433 14.72 3.50 -0.86
C THR A 433 14.87 4.89 -1.49
N THR A 434 14.59 5.92 -0.69
CA THR A 434 14.83 7.34 -0.99
C THR A 434 16.14 7.85 -0.38
N TYR A 435 17.03 6.93 0.05
CA TYR A 435 18.32 7.25 0.66
C TYR A 435 18.18 8.19 1.87
N GLY A 436 17.17 7.94 2.71
CA GLY A 436 16.87 8.69 3.92
C GLY A 436 15.92 9.87 3.72
N THR A 437 14.93 9.95 4.62
CA THR A 437 13.89 10.98 4.68
C THR A 437 14.04 11.82 5.95
N ILE A 438 13.83 13.13 5.85
CA ILE A 438 13.81 14.00 7.05
C ILE A 438 12.35 14.17 7.48
N HIS A 439 12.04 13.69 8.68
CA HIS A 439 10.71 13.80 9.27
C HIS A 439 10.67 14.97 10.25
N VAL A 440 9.61 15.78 10.19
CA VAL A 440 9.39 16.93 11.07
C VAL A 440 8.01 16.78 11.70
N VAL A 441 7.94 16.56 13.01
CA VAL A 441 6.66 16.41 13.72
C VAL A 441 6.33 17.72 14.42
N ALA A 442 5.20 18.33 14.05
CA ALA A 442 4.63 19.49 14.73
C ALA A 442 3.89 19.03 15.99
N ASN A 443 4.65 18.58 16.99
CA ASN A 443 4.14 17.99 18.23
C ASN A 443 3.58 19.07 19.15
N ASN A 444 2.32 19.39 18.88
CA ASN A 444 1.57 20.45 19.54
C ASN A 444 0.80 19.93 20.77
N GLN A 445 1.08 18.67 21.15
CA GLN A 445 0.58 18.00 22.35
C GLN A 445 -0.95 17.84 22.41
N VAL A 446 -1.66 17.81 21.26
CA VAL A 446 -3.10 17.52 21.21
C VAL A 446 -3.58 17.13 19.80
N GLY A 447 -4.23 15.96 19.68
CA GLY A 447 -4.86 15.49 18.45
C GLY A 447 -6.35 15.84 18.42
N PHE A 448 -6.74 16.91 17.70
CA PHE A 448 -8.08 17.52 17.79
C PHE A 448 -8.39 18.00 19.23
N THR A 449 -9.02 17.14 20.04
CA THR A 449 -9.32 17.29 21.48
C THR A 449 -8.76 16.12 22.32
N THR A 450 -7.95 15.24 21.74
CA THR A 450 -7.37 14.06 22.39
C THR A 450 -5.99 14.36 22.94
N ASP A 451 -5.83 14.22 24.26
CA ASP A 451 -4.55 14.34 24.96
C ASP A 451 -3.52 13.27 24.48
N PRO A 452 -2.21 13.57 24.54
CA PRO A 452 -1.11 12.63 24.29
C PRO A 452 -1.19 11.31 25.08
N ARG A 453 -1.83 11.34 26.27
CA ARG A 453 -2.03 10.17 27.14
C ARG A 453 -3.07 9.16 26.60
N PHE A 454 -3.85 9.55 25.60
CA PHE A 454 -4.90 8.76 24.97
C PHE A 454 -4.67 8.50 23.48
N SER A 455 -3.74 9.21 22.83
CA SER A 455 -3.45 9.05 21.39
C SER A 455 -2.38 8.00 21.06
N ARG A 456 -1.68 7.45 22.05
CA ARG A 456 -0.60 6.44 21.86
C ARG A 456 -0.33 5.59 23.10
N SER A 457 0.33 4.45 22.90
CA SER A 457 0.76 3.52 23.96
C SER A 457 2.24 3.69 24.39
N SER A 458 2.90 4.77 23.99
CA SER A 458 4.33 5.01 24.21
C SER A 458 4.62 6.47 24.61
N ARG A 459 5.84 6.79 25.05
CA ARG A 459 6.15 8.12 25.62
C ARG A 459 6.11 9.21 24.54
N TYR A 460 6.71 8.97 23.38
CA TYR A 460 6.83 9.96 22.31
C TYR A 460 5.98 9.55 21.10
N CYS A 461 5.40 10.52 20.39
CA CYS A 461 4.71 10.25 19.13
C CYS A 461 5.66 9.68 18.06
N THR A 462 6.95 9.94 18.19
CA THR A 462 8.01 9.54 17.26
C THR A 462 8.53 8.11 17.45
N ASP A 463 8.02 7.37 18.45
CA ASP A 463 8.46 6.00 18.74
C ASP A 463 8.27 5.02 17.57
N VAL A 464 7.38 5.32 16.62
CA VAL A 464 7.21 4.57 15.35
C VAL A 464 8.51 4.51 14.52
N ALA A 465 9.32 5.57 14.52
CA ALA A 465 10.55 5.65 13.73
C ALA A 465 11.68 4.73 14.26
N ARG A 466 11.53 4.17 15.46
CA ARG A 466 12.46 3.18 16.03
C ARG A 466 12.53 1.91 15.17
N VAL A 467 11.52 1.60 14.35
CA VAL A 467 11.51 0.41 13.46
C VAL A 467 12.71 0.34 12.52
N VAL A 468 13.22 1.48 12.03
CA VAL A 468 14.43 1.58 11.19
C VAL A 468 15.66 2.08 11.94
N ASN A 469 15.55 2.23 13.27
CA ASN A 469 16.57 2.84 14.14
C ASN A 469 16.98 4.26 13.69
N ALA A 470 16.04 5.04 13.15
CA ALA A 470 16.28 6.46 12.85
C ALA A 470 16.54 7.23 14.15
N PRO A 471 17.57 8.11 14.23
CA PRO A 471 17.75 8.99 15.37
C PRO A 471 16.61 10.01 15.44
N ILE A 472 16.23 10.35 16.67
CA ILE A 472 15.13 11.27 16.98
C ILE A 472 15.71 12.42 17.81
N PHE A 473 15.48 13.64 17.35
CA PHE A 473 15.87 14.87 18.04
C PHE A 473 14.61 15.56 18.54
N HIS A 474 14.31 15.37 19.82
CA HIS A 474 13.24 16.09 20.50
C HIS A 474 13.75 17.49 20.87
N VAL A 475 12.98 18.53 20.58
CA VAL A 475 13.42 19.90 20.81
C VAL A 475 12.27 20.82 21.23
N ASN A 476 12.55 21.68 22.21
CA ASN A 476 11.57 22.65 22.73
C ASN A 476 11.31 23.75 21.69
N ALA A 477 10.04 23.96 21.33
CA ALA A 477 9.65 24.92 20.30
C ALA A 477 9.93 26.39 20.66
N ASP A 478 10.15 26.70 21.94
CA ASP A 478 10.51 28.04 22.42
C ASP A 478 12.03 28.30 22.46
N ASP A 479 12.89 27.36 22.04
CA ASP A 479 14.32 27.59 21.78
C ASP A 479 14.66 27.48 20.27
N PRO A 480 14.75 28.62 19.56
CA PRO A 480 15.09 28.64 18.14
C PRO A 480 16.50 28.17 17.79
N GLU A 481 17.49 28.33 18.67
CA GLU A 481 18.88 27.94 18.41
C GLU A 481 19.01 26.42 18.50
N ALA A 482 18.46 25.80 19.54
CA ALA A 482 18.35 24.35 19.66
C ALA A 482 17.59 23.74 18.46
N CYS A 483 16.46 24.33 18.07
CA CYS A 483 15.66 23.89 16.93
C CYS A 483 16.43 23.90 15.61
N VAL A 484 17.14 25.00 15.32
CA VAL A 484 17.90 25.17 14.08
C VAL A 484 19.17 24.30 14.09
N HIS A 485 19.75 24.01 15.25
CA HIS A 485 20.82 23.02 15.38
C HIS A 485 20.32 21.60 15.06
N CYS A 486 19.19 21.17 15.61
CA CYS A 486 18.58 19.87 15.27
C CYS A 486 18.31 19.74 13.76
N ALA A 487 17.80 20.80 13.12
CA ALA A 487 17.60 20.88 11.67
C ALA A 487 18.91 20.71 10.86
N ARG A 488 19.97 21.37 11.32
CA ARG A 488 21.33 21.33 10.75
C ARG A 488 21.98 19.96 10.91
N VAL A 489 21.83 19.30 12.06
CA VAL A 489 22.34 17.93 12.30
C VAL A 489 21.54 16.91 11.49
N ALA A 490 20.21 17.04 11.39
CA ALA A 490 19.38 16.15 10.56
C ALA A 490 19.75 16.18 9.08
N ALA A 491 19.97 17.37 8.50
CA ALA A 491 20.43 17.53 7.12
C ALA A 491 21.81 16.86 6.89
N LYS A 492 22.76 17.07 7.81
CA LYS A 492 24.08 16.41 7.76
C LYS A 492 24.00 14.89 7.93
N TRP A 493 23.13 14.39 8.82
CA TRP A 493 22.92 12.95 9.03
C TRP A 493 22.41 12.28 7.76
N ARG A 494 21.34 12.81 7.16
CA ARG A 494 20.75 12.27 5.93
C ARG A 494 21.79 12.22 4.83
N ALA A 495 22.51 13.33 4.61
CA ALA A 495 23.54 13.43 3.58
C ALA A 495 24.75 12.52 3.80
N LYS A 496 25.11 12.18 5.05
CA LYS A 496 26.25 11.32 5.36
C LYS A 496 25.93 9.82 5.40
N TYR A 497 24.71 9.46 5.82
CA TYR A 497 24.37 8.07 6.14
C TYR A 497 23.23 7.48 5.33
N HIS A 498 22.56 8.27 4.49
CA HIS A 498 21.45 7.84 3.65
C HIS A 498 20.38 7.08 4.45
N ARG A 499 19.95 7.67 5.55
CA ARG A 499 18.96 7.12 6.50
C ARG A 499 18.02 8.20 7.00
N ASP A 500 16.84 7.75 7.41
CA ASP A 500 15.83 8.61 8.01
C ASP A 500 16.32 9.25 9.32
N VAL A 501 15.72 10.38 9.66
CA VAL A 501 15.94 11.13 10.92
C VAL A 501 14.69 11.93 11.24
N VAL A 502 14.37 12.03 12.53
CA VAL A 502 13.14 12.71 13.00
C VAL A 502 13.49 13.92 13.87
N ILE A 503 12.81 15.03 13.63
CA ILE A 503 12.79 16.21 14.50
C ILE A 503 11.40 16.27 15.14
N ASP A 504 11.33 16.14 16.46
CA ASP A 504 10.11 16.25 17.25
C ASP A 504 10.04 17.65 17.87
N ILE A 505 9.28 18.55 17.22
CA ILE A 505 9.11 19.95 17.66
C ILE A 505 8.06 19.97 18.76
N VAL A 506 8.51 19.88 20.01
CA VAL A 506 7.63 19.87 21.19
C VAL A 506 7.18 21.31 21.46
N GLY A 507 5.97 21.62 21.02
CA GLY A 507 5.36 22.93 21.07
C GLY A 507 3.92 22.88 21.60
N TYR A 508 3.08 23.77 21.09
CA TYR A 508 1.66 23.86 21.45
C TYR A 508 0.80 24.35 20.28
N ARG A 509 -0.51 24.48 20.51
CA ARG A 509 -1.48 25.05 19.57
C ARG A 509 -2.13 26.26 20.23
N ARG A 510 -1.92 27.46 19.67
CA ARG A 510 -2.43 28.71 20.27
C ARG A 510 -3.96 28.76 20.38
N ASN A 511 -4.64 28.21 19.38
CA ASN A 511 -6.11 28.26 19.18
C ASN A 511 -6.73 26.84 19.27
N GLY A 512 -8.03 26.69 18.99
CA GLY A 512 -8.68 25.39 18.80
C GLY A 512 -8.07 24.55 17.68
N HIS A 513 -8.64 23.37 17.40
CA HIS A 513 -8.13 22.54 16.29
C HIS A 513 -8.25 23.27 14.94
N ASN A 514 -9.29 24.08 14.82
CA ASN A 514 -9.41 25.18 13.87
C ASN A 514 -9.75 26.45 14.66
N GLU A 515 -9.71 27.61 14.03
CA GLU A 515 -9.71 28.88 14.75
C GLU A 515 -11.08 29.34 15.27
N ALA A 516 -12.15 28.62 14.91
CA ALA A 516 -13.51 28.79 15.43
C ALA A 516 -13.93 27.72 16.48
N ASP A 517 -12.98 26.92 16.95
CA ASP A 517 -13.17 25.85 17.95
C ASP A 517 -12.67 26.33 19.33
N GLU A 518 -13.41 26.06 20.42
CA GLU A 518 -13.03 26.46 21.78
C GLU A 518 -12.46 25.25 22.56
N PRO A 519 -11.13 25.10 22.62
CA PRO A 519 -10.50 23.94 23.22
C PRO A 519 -10.60 23.91 24.75
N ALA A 520 -11.00 24.99 25.42
CA ALA A 520 -11.18 25.00 26.87
C ALA A 520 -12.26 24.02 27.36
N PHE A 521 -13.16 23.55 26.47
CA PHE A 521 -14.13 22.49 26.80
C PHE A 521 -13.49 21.12 27.09
N THR A 522 -12.24 20.88 26.67
CA THR A 522 -11.56 19.58 26.85
C THR A 522 -10.11 19.70 27.36
N GLN A 523 -9.39 20.77 27.02
CA GLN A 523 -8.03 21.06 27.49
C GLN A 523 -7.93 22.34 28.37
N PRO A 524 -8.82 22.60 29.36
CA PRO A 524 -8.89 23.89 30.05
C PRO A 524 -7.57 24.33 30.71
N LEU A 525 -6.88 23.44 31.44
CA LEU A 525 -5.63 23.77 32.13
C LEU A 525 -4.46 24.03 31.17
N MET A 526 -4.42 23.33 30.03
CA MET A 526 -3.43 23.55 28.97
C MET A 526 -3.62 24.95 28.37
N TYR A 527 -4.86 25.30 28.01
CA TYR A 527 -5.14 26.59 27.39
C TYR A 527 -5.08 27.77 28.37
N GLN A 528 -5.30 27.57 29.67
CA GLN A 528 -5.00 28.56 30.70
C GLN A 528 -3.49 28.90 30.77
N ARG A 529 -2.59 27.95 30.47
CA ARG A 529 -1.14 28.22 30.35
C ARG A 529 -0.80 28.87 29.00
N ILE A 530 -1.34 28.35 27.90
CA ILE A 530 -1.13 28.91 26.55
C ILE A 530 -1.54 30.38 26.49
N ARG A 531 -2.71 30.75 27.04
CA ARG A 531 -3.18 32.15 27.09
C ARG A 531 -2.26 33.09 27.91
N LYS A 532 -1.34 32.56 28.73
CA LYS A 532 -0.33 33.33 29.49
C LYS A 532 1.08 33.32 28.88
N LEU A 533 1.34 32.46 27.89
CA LEU A 533 2.69 32.31 27.29
C LEU A 533 2.97 33.37 26.23
N LYS A 534 4.05 34.16 26.44
CA LYS A 534 4.69 34.97 25.39
C LYS A 534 5.01 34.10 24.16
N PRO A 535 4.77 34.56 22.93
CA PRO A 535 5.18 33.84 21.72
C PRO A 535 6.70 33.64 21.63
N CYS A 536 7.13 32.53 21.02
CA CYS A 536 8.54 32.21 20.73
C CYS A 536 9.28 33.39 20.06
N THR A 537 8.64 34.03 19.08
CA THR A 537 9.11 35.25 18.38
C THR A 537 9.57 36.34 19.35
N VAL A 538 8.75 36.61 20.38
CA VAL A 538 9.00 37.67 21.37
C VAL A 538 10.06 37.24 22.37
N LYS A 539 9.99 36.00 22.87
CA LYS A 539 11.02 35.42 23.75
C LYS A 539 12.42 35.50 23.12
N TYR A 540 12.51 35.19 21.82
CA TYR A 540 13.78 35.21 21.09
C TYR A 540 14.28 36.62 20.80
N ALA A 541 13.39 37.57 20.45
CA ALA A 541 13.76 38.98 20.34
C ALA A 541 14.28 39.56 21.67
N GLU A 542 13.60 39.27 22.78
CA GLU A 542 14.03 39.67 24.14
C GLU A 542 15.42 39.10 24.48
N LYS A 543 15.68 37.81 24.17
CA LYS A 543 17.02 37.20 24.30
C LYS A 543 18.06 37.93 23.45
N LEU A 544 17.79 38.20 22.17
CA LEU A 544 18.78 38.82 21.29
C LEU A 544 19.07 40.30 21.61
N VAL A 545 18.14 41.00 22.27
CA VAL A 545 18.40 42.33 22.85
C VAL A 545 19.30 42.22 24.08
N HIS A 546 19.02 41.26 24.97
CA HIS A 546 19.86 40.99 26.15
C HIS A 546 21.28 40.52 25.78
N ASP A 547 21.42 39.67 24.76
CA ASP A 547 22.70 39.22 24.21
C ASP A 547 23.48 40.35 23.46
N GLY A 548 22.90 41.55 23.32
CA GLY A 548 23.50 42.67 22.59
C GLY A 548 23.58 42.48 21.06
N VAL A 549 22.88 41.47 20.52
CA VAL A 549 22.93 41.11 19.10
C VAL A 549 22.07 42.05 18.25
N ILE A 550 20.92 42.49 18.76
CA ILE A 550 20.03 43.47 18.11
C ILE A 550 19.61 44.55 19.10
N LYS A 551 19.14 45.69 18.59
CA LYS A 551 18.32 46.65 19.34
C LYS A 551 16.82 46.33 19.20
N MET A 552 16.00 46.83 20.13
CA MET A 552 14.54 46.61 20.10
C MET A 552 13.87 47.30 18.89
N GLU A 553 14.47 48.38 18.42
CA GLU A 553 14.06 49.12 17.23
C GLU A 553 14.24 48.28 15.96
N GLU A 554 15.32 47.49 15.85
CA GLU A 554 15.55 46.56 14.71
C GLU A 554 14.43 45.52 14.60
N TYR A 555 14.01 44.94 15.74
CA TYR A 555 12.90 43.97 15.78
C TYR A 555 11.55 44.62 15.44
N THR A 556 11.34 45.87 15.89
CA THR A 556 10.13 46.64 15.60
C THR A 556 10.04 46.99 14.11
N GLU A 557 11.13 47.47 13.48
CA GLU A 557 11.20 47.72 12.03
C GLU A 557 10.97 46.41 11.26
N MET A 558 11.66 45.32 11.63
CA MET A 558 11.52 44.01 10.99
C MET A 558 10.07 43.52 10.97
N THR A 559 9.34 43.75 12.06
CA THR A 559 7.92 43.38 12.19
C THR A 559 7.03 44.27 11.31
N ALA A 560 7.16 45.59 11.41
CA ALA A 560 6.38 46.55 10.62
C ALA A 560 6.60 46.37 9.10
N LYS A 561 7.84 46.08 8.70
CA LYS A 561 8.24 45.80 7.31
C LYS A 561 7.56 44.55 6.74
N TYR A 562 7.33 43.52 7.56
CA TYR A 562 6.60 42.33 7.12
C TYR A 562 5.07 42.53 7.13
N GLU A 563 4.52 43.29 8.08
CA GLU A 563 3.10 43.68 8.02
C GLU A 563 2.78 44.56 6.80
N LYS A 564 3.70 45.46 6.39
CA LYS A 564 3.58 46.22 5.14
C LYS A 564 3.48 45.29 3.92
N ILE A 565 4.42 44.35 3.77
CA ILE A 565 4.43 43.35 2.68
C ILE A 565 3.10 42.56 2.64
N CYS A 566 2.55 42.18 3.80
CA CYS A 566 1.29 41.45 3.86
C CYS A 566 0.08 42.31 3.47
N ASN A 567 0.04 43.60 3.86
CA ASN A 567 -1.04 44.52 3.45
C ASN A 567 -0.99 44.80 1.94
N GLU A 568 0.18 45.07 1.36
CA GLU A 568 0.35 45.26 -0.09
C GLU A 568 -0.11 44.02 -0.88
N ALA A 569 0.21 42.82 -0.40
CA ALA A 569 -0.25 41.57 -1.00
C ALA A 569 -1.77 41.35 -0.85
N PHE A 570 -2.36 41.78 0.27
CA PHE A 570 -3.81 41.72 0.48
C PHE A 570 -4.56 42.68 -0.46
N GLU A 571 -4.08 43.91 -0.64
CA GLU A 571 -4.68 44.86 -1.59
C GLU A 571 -4.65 44.35 -3.04
N LYS A 572 -3.57 43.66 -3.42
CA LYS A 572 -3.50 42.94 -4.70
C LYS A 572 -4.46 41.75 -4.75
N SER A 573 -4.58 40.95 -3.68
CA SER A 573 -5.42 39.75 -3.67
C SER A 573 -6.90 40.07 -3.87
N GLN A 574 -7.36 41.23 -3.42
CA GLN A 574 -8.74 41.71 -3.65
C GLN A 574 -9.04 42.01 -5.13
N LYS A 575 -8.01 42.27 -5.95
CA LYS A 575 -8.13 42.49 -7.40
C LYS A 575 -8.17 41.19 -8.20
N ILE A 576 -7.69 40.08 -7.64
CA ILE A 576 -7.75 38.75 -8.26
C ILE A 576 -9.19 38.22 -8.17
N LYS A 577 -9.83 38.00 -9.33
CA LYS A 577 -11.19 37.42 -9.43
C LYS A 577 -11.24 36.00 -9.99
N THR A 578 -10.14 35.56 -10.61
CA THR A 578 -10.02 34.27 -11.30
C THR A 578 -8.73 33.55 -10.94
N PHE A 579 -8.72 32.24 -11.11
CA PHE A 579 -7.52 31.40 -10.97
C PHE A 579 -7.60 30.18 -11.89
N LYS A 580 -6.56 29.33 -11.87
CA LYS A 580 -6.52 28.04 -12.55
C LYS A 580 -6.17 26.93 -11.56
N ASN A 581 -6.93 25.83 -11.57
CA ASN A 581 -6.63 24.60 -10.84
C ASN A 581 -5.24 24.06 -11.21
N SER A 582 -4.83 24.23 -12.48
CA SER A 582 -3.51 23.83 -12.98
C SER A 582 -2.32 24.58 -12.34
N HIS A 583 -2.53 25.71 -11.63
CA HIS A 583 -1.49 26.36 -10.82
C HIS A 583 -1.05 25.53 -9.59
N TRP A 584 -1.73 24.42 -9.31
CA TRP A 584 -1.43 23.53 -8.18
C TRP A 584 -0.73 22.24 -8.61
N ILE A 585 -0.40 22.12 -9.90
CA ILE A 585 0.34 20.97 -10.45
C ILE A 585 1.74 20.92 -9.82
N ASP A 586 1.97 19.84 -9.09
CA ASP A 586 3.18 19.55 -8.31
C ASP A 586 4.28 18.84 -9.11
N SER A 587 3.98 18.42 -10.35
CA SER A 587 4.89 17.80 -11.31
C SER A 587 4.53 18.30 -12.71
N PRO A 588 5.02 19.48 -13.12
CA PRO A 588 4.73 20.02 -14.44
C PRO A 588 5.44 19.20 -15.51
N TRP A 589 4.66 18.48 -16.33
CA TRP A 589 5.14 17.74 -17.49
C TRP A 589 5.34 18.67 -18.70
N SER A 590 6.06 19.79 -18.48
CA SER A 590 6.23 20.89 -19.43
C SER A 590 6.74 20.40 -20.79
N GLY A 591 6.10 20.86 -21.87
CA GLY A 591 6.45 20.50 -23.26
C GLY A 591 6.10 19.07 -23.70
N TYR A 592 5.96 18.09 -22.81
CA TYR A 592 5.92 16.67 -23.19
C TYR A 592 4.76 16.28 -24.14
N PHE A 593 3.58 16.86 -23.92
CA PHE A 593 2.39 16.68 -24.76
C PHE A 593 2.17 17.85 -25.75
N GLN A 594 3.08 18.82 -25.82
CA GLN A 594 2.98 19.96 -26.76
C GLN A 594 3.03 19.46 -28.21
N GLY A 595 2.18 20.03 -29.07
CA GLY A 595 2.03 19.61 -30.47
C GLY A 595 1.34 18.25 -30.69
N ARG A 596 1.01 17.47 -29.64
CA ARG A 596 0.26 16.21 -29.80
C ARG A 596 -1.24 16.47 -29.80
N ASN A 597 -1.96 15.97 -30.81
CA ASN A 597 -3.43 15.95 -30.75
C ASN A 597 -3.86 15.04 -29.58
N ARG A 598 -4.68 15.57 -28.67
CA ARG A 598 -5.22 14.85 -27.50
C ARG A 598 -6.26 13.80 -27.89
N LEU A 599 -6.87 13.95 -29.07
CA LEU A 599 -7.96 13.11 -29.55
C LEU A 599 -7.50 12.01 -30.53
N LYS A 600 -6.25 12.06 -31.00
CA LYS A 600 -5.67 11.00 -31.84
C LYS A 600 -5.02 9.93 -30.98
N LEU A 601 -5.57 8.71 -31.00
CA LEU A 601 -4.93 7.54 -30.38
C LEU A 601 -3.80 6.99 -31.28
N CYS A 602 -2.65 6.67 -30.69
CA CYS A 602 -1.57 6.01 -31.42
C CYS A 602 -1.90 4.53 -31.71
N PRO A 603 -1.52 3.99 -32.89
CA PRO A 603 -1.52 2.54 -33.13
C PRO A 603 -0.68 1.80 -32.07
N THR A 604 -1.12 0.60 -31.70
CA THR A 604 -0.48 -0.20 -30.65
C THR A 604 0.10 -1.53 -31.15
N GLY A 605 -0.30 -1.99 -32.34
CA GLY A 605 0.32 -3.10 -33.05
C GLY A 605 1.79 -2.86 -33.41
N VAL A 606 2.54 -3.95 -33.64
CA VAL A 606 3.99 -3.90 -33.95
C VAL A 606 4.41 -4.91 -35.00
N ASN A 607 5.60 -4.72 -35.58
CA ASN A 607 6.12 -5.65 -36.59
C ASN A 607 6.34 -7.06 -36.02
N LEU A 608 5.91 -8.09 -36.76
CA LEU A 608 6.02 -9.50 -36.34
C LEU A 608 7.47 -9.93 -36.04
N LYS A 609 8.48 -9.33 -36.70
CA LYS A 609 9.90 -9.61 -36.41
C LYS A 609 10.30 -9.23 -34.98
N ILE A 610 9.69 -8.18 -34.42
CA ILE A 610 9.93 -7.72 -33.05
C ILE A 610 9.38 -8.73 -32.04
N LEU A 611 8.17 -9.25 -32.28
CA LEU A 611 7.55 -10.30 -31.44
C LEU A 611 8.38 -11.59 -31.44
N MET A 612 8.87 -12.02 -32.61
CA MET A 612 9.77 -13.17 -32.73
C MET A 612 11.07 -12.96 -31.95
N HIS A 613 11.67 -11.77 -31.98
CA HIS A 613 12.89 -11.45 -31.23
C HIS A 613 12.65 -11.51 -29.71
N ILE A 614 11.64 -10.79 -29.21
CA ILE A 614 11.31 -10.76 -27.77
C ILE A 614 10.96 -12.17 -27.29
N GLY A 615 10.12 -12.89 -28.03
CA GLY A 615 9.70 -14.25 -27.70
C GLY A 615 10.88 -15.22 -27.60
N ASN A 616 11.79 -15.23 -28.58
CA ASN A 616 12.96 -16.11 -28.56
C ASN A 616 13.93 -15.76 -27.42
N LYS A 617 14.15 -14.46 -27.13
CA LYS A 617 14.96 -14.02 -25.98
C LYS A 617 14.33 -14.44 -24.66
N PHE A 618 13.03 -14.20 -24.47
CA PHE A 618 12.30 -14.52 -23.25
C PHE A 618 12.03 -16.02 -23.02
N ALA A 619 12.10 -16.82 -24.08
CA ALA A 619 12.06 -18.28 -24.03
C ALA A 619 13.45 -18.93 -23.92
N SER A 620 14.53 -18.14 -23.91
CA SER A 620 15.91 -18.66 -23.78
C SER A 620 16.37 -18.72 -22.32
N PRO A 621 17.29 -19.64 -21.97
CA PRO A 621 18.02 -19.56 -20.70
C PRO A 621 18.93 -18.32 -20.67
N PRO A 622 19.47 -17.93 -19.49
CA PRO A 622 20.55 -16.94 -19.41
C PRO A 622 21.75 -17.38 -20.26
N PRO A 623 22.53 -16.43 -20.82
CA PRO A 623 23.76 -16.73 -21.56
C PRO A 623 24.71 -17.66 -20.79
N THR A 624 25.36 -18.58 -21.51
CA THR A 624 26.24 -19.62 -20.92
C THR A 624 27.46 -19.03 -20.21
N GLU A 625 27.94 -17.87 -20.68
CA GLU A 625 29.00 -17.07 -20.06
C GLU A 625 28.69 -16.65 -18.61
N ASN A 626 27.41 -16.49 -18.24
CA ASN A 626 26.97 -16.18 -16.88
C ASN A 626 27.15 -17.38 -15.91
N LYS A 627 27.46 -18.57 -16.43
CA LYS A 627 27.63 -19.83 -15.67
C LYS A 627 26.43 -20.11 -14.75
N PHE A 628 25.22 -19.90 -15.25
CA PHE A 628 23.99 -19.82 -14.47
C PHE A 628 23.27 -21.17 -14.34
N THR A 629 23.05 -21.67 -13.13
CA THR A 629 22.36 -22.96 -12.91
C THR A 629 20.85 -22.78 -12.81
N LEU A 630 20.08 -23.27 -13.79
CA LEU A 630 18.60 -23.19 -13.79
C LEU A 630 17.91 -24.36 -13.08
N HIS A 631 16.76 -24.09 -12.45
CA HIS A 631 15.87 -25.13 -11.96
C HIS A 631 15.24 -25.93 -13.10
N LYS A 632 15.14 -27.27 -12.96
CA LYS A 632 14.57 -28.16 -14.00
C LYS A 632 13.13 -27.80 -14.39
N GLY A 633 12.34 -27.25 -13.47
CA GLY A 633 11.00 -26.73 -13.77
C GLY A 633 11.01 -25.49 -14.68
N ILE A 634 11.99 -24.60 -14.53
CA ILE A 634 12.13 -23.40 -15.36
C ILE A 634 12.55 -23.79 -16.78
N MET A 635 13.49 -24.72 -16.94
CA MET A 635 13.88 -25.21 -18.27
C MET A 635 12.68 -25.78 -19.06
N ARG A 636 11.73 -26.45 -18.38
CA ARG A 636 10.47 -26.90 -18.99
C ARG A 636 9.57 -25.73 -19.42
N ILE A 637 9.44 -24.70 -18.59
CA ILE A 637 8.65 -23.49 -18.91
C ILE A 637 9.24 -22.74 -20.11
N LEU A 638 10.56 -22.56 -20.14
CA LEU A 638 11.29 -21.95 -21.27
C LEU A 638 11.09 -22.75 -22.57
N GLY A 639 11.19 -24.08 -22.52
CA GLY A 639 10.89 -24.95 -23.67
C GLY A 639 9.45 -24.84 -24.17
N ILE A 640 8.48 -24.70 -23.27
CA ILE A 640 7.06 -24.49 -23.63
C ILE A 640 6.87 -23.11 -24.28
N ARG A 641 7.48 -22.03 -23.74
CA ARG A 641 7.47 -20.70 -24.36
C ARG A 641 8.10 -20.72 -25.75
N LYS A 642 9.25 -21.40 -25.90
CA LYS A 642 9.95 -21.49 -27.19
C LYS A 642 9.05 -22.14 -28.25
N LYS A 643 8.42 -23.27 -27.92
CA LYS A 643 7.46 -23.91 -28.82
C LYS A 643 6.30 -22.97 -29.18
N MET A 644 5.74 -22.22 -28.22
CA MET A 644 4.64 -21.28 -28.51
C MET A 644 5.09 -20.15 -29.47
N VAL A 645 6.33 -19.68 -29.36
CA VAL A 645 6.92 -18.72 -30.33
C VAL A 645 7.13 -19.35 -31.71
N GLU A 646 7.57 -20.61 -31.79
CA GLU A 646 7.69 -21.37 -33.04
C GLU A 646 6.32 -21.59 -33.71
N ASP A 647 5.31 -21.95 -32.91
CA ASP A 647 3.90 -22.10 -33.32
C ASP A 647 3.21 -20.73 -33.61
N LYS A 648 3.88 -19.60 -33.35
CA LYS A 648 3.37 -18.20 -33.49
C LYS A 648 2.11 -17.92 -32.66
N ILE A 649 2.05 -18.44 -31.44
CA ILE A 649 0.97 -18.26 -30.47
C ILE A 649 1.54 -17.70 -29.15
N ALA A 650 0.77 -16.88 -28.45
CA ALA A 650 1.13 -16.32 -27.15
C ALA A 650 0.11 -16.72 -26.06
N ASP A 651 0.61 -17.04 -24.87
CA ASP A 651 -0.14 -17.04 -23.60
C ASP A 651 -0.01 -15.65 -22.93
N TRP A 652 -0.56 -15.49 -21.72
CA TRP A 652 -0.44 -14.21 -20.98
C TRP A 652 1.01 -13.80 -20.72
N SER A 653 1.89 -14.76 -20.44
CA SER A 653 3.29 -14.48 -20.14
C SER A 653 4.03 -13.96 -21.37
N LEU A 654 3.77 -14.51 -22.56
CA LEU A 654 4.30 -13.99 -23.82
C LEU A 654 3.65 -12.64 -24.19
N GLY A 655 2.33 -12.48 -24.02
CA GLY A 655 1.64 -11.21 -24.32
C GLY A 655 2.11 -10.04 -23.46
N GLU A 656 2.31 -10.26 -22.15
CA GLU A 656 2.88 -9.28 -21.24
C GLU A 656 4.35 -8.98 -21.59
N ALA A 657 5.17 -10.01 -21.86
CA ALA A 657 6.56 -9.83 -22.28
C ALA A 657 6.69 -9.08 -23.61
N PHE A 658 5.76 -9.27 -24.56
CA PHE A 658 5.71 -8.48 -25.80
C PHE A 658 5.38 -7.00 -25.52
N ALA A 659 4.50 -6.72 -24.56
CA ALA A 659 4.14 -5.36 -24.21
C ALA A 659 5.33 -4.63 -23.58
N ILE A 660 5.94 -5.25 -22.57
CA ILE A 660 7.13 -4.70 -21.89
C ILE A 660 8.28 -4.57 -22.89
N GLY A 661 8.59 -5.65 -23.62
CA GLY A 661 9.72 -5.72 -24.55
C GLY A 661 9.61 -4.77 -25.74
N THR A 662 8.40 -4.41 -26.18
CA THR A 662 8.22 -3.36 -27.19
C THR A 662 8.33 -1.97 -26.57
N LEU A 663 7.72 -1.72 -25.41
CA LEU A 663 7.81 -0.43 -24.72
C LEU A 663 9.27 -0.06 -24.35
N VAL A 664 10.06 -0.98 -23.80
CA VAL A 664 11.47 -0.68 -23.47
C VAL A 664 12.33 -0.44 -24.71
N LYS A 665 11.97 -1.03 -25.85
CA LYS A 665 12.59 -0.73 -27.15
C LYS A 665 12.18 0.66 -27.67
N ASP A 666 10.93 1.04 -27.44
CA ASP A 666 10.37 2.36 -27.78
C ASP A 666 10.84 3.48 -26.82
N GLY A 667 11.89 3.24 -26.02
CA GLY A 667 12.48 4.22 -25.08
C GLY A 667 11.67 4.47 -23.81
N ILE A 668 10.70 3.61 -23.49
CA ILE A 668 9.78 3.78 -22.36
C ILE A 668 10.24 2.91 -21.18
N HIS A 669 10.57 3.54 -20.05
CA HIS A 669 10.83 2.82 -18.81
C HIS A 669 9.56 2.10 -18.34
N VAL A 670 9.70 0.84 -17.94
CA VAL A 670 8.61 0.05 -17.36
C VAL A 670 9.00 -0.37 -15.95
N ARG A 671 8.11 -0.15 -14.98
CA ARG A 671 8.23 -0.58 -13.58
C ARG A 671 7.05 -1.47 -13.21
N ILE A 672 7.34 -2.66 -12.67
CA ILE A 672 6.35 -3.58 -12.08
C ILE A 672 6.71 -3.84 -10.62
N SER A 673 5.77 -3.58 -9.73
CA SER A 673 5.92 -3.61 -8.27
C SER A 673 4.75 -4.34 -7.63
N GLY A 674 5.01 -5.07 -6.55
CA GLY A 674 3.98 -5.87 -5.85
C GLY A 674 4.55 -7.15 -5.26
N GLN A 675 3.69 -7.96 -4.64
CA GLN A 675 4.12 -9.16 -3.93
C GLN A 675 4.39 -10.32 -4.92
N ASP A 676 5.54 -10.99 -4.79
CA ASP A 676 6.01 -12.08 -5.66
C ASP A 676 6.12 -11.76 -7.18
N VAL A 677 5.94 -10.51 -7.62
CA VAL A 677 5.81 -10.14 -9.06
C VAL A 677 6.94 -10.61 -9.96
N GLU A 678 8.17 -10.73 -9.45
CA GLU A 678 9.33 -11.26 -10.18
C GLU A 678 9.08 -12.69 -10.75
N ARG A 679 8.33 -13.50 -10.00
CA ARG A 679 7.81 -14.83 -10.37
C ARG A 679 6.38 -14.75 -10.92
N GLY A 680 5.60 -13.80 -10.41
CA GLY A 680 4.14 -13.76 -10.40
C GLY A 680 3.57 -14.77 -9.39
N THR A 681 2.51 -14.37 -8.65
CA THR A 681 1.82 -15.21 -7.65
C THR A 681 1.62 -16.63 -8.15
N PHE A 682 0.95 -16.76 -9.30
CA PHE A 682 0.55 -18.02 -9.93
C PHE A 682 1.69 -18.79 -10.62
N SER A 683 2.95 -18.36 -10.48
CA SER A 683 4.14 -18.93 -11.14
C SER A 683 4.01 -18.97 -12.66
N HIS A 684 3.64 -17.82 -13.25
CA HIS A 684 3.41 -17.66 -14.68
C HIS A 684 4.45 -16.74 -15.35
N ARG A 685 4.88 -15.68 -14.64
CA ARG A 685 5.65 -14.58 -15.21
C ARG A 685 7.14 -14.92 -15.34
N HIS A 686 7.81 -15.31 -14.26
CA HIS A 686 9.23 -15.68 -14.26
C HIS A 686 10.11 -14.71 -15.07
N HIS A 687 10.01 -13.41 -14.81
CA HIS A 687 10.88 -12.43 -15.46
C HIS A 687 12.27 -12.47 -14.84
N VAL A 688 12.34 -12.65 -13.52
CA VAL A 688 13.60 -12.91 -12.82
C VAL A 688 13.79 -14.41 -12.61
N LEU A 689 14.96 -14.89 -13.00
CA LEU A 689 15.42 -16.26 -12.78
C LEU A 689 16.46 -16.27 -11.65
N HIS A 690 16.55 -17.35 -10.89
CA HIS A 690 17.45 -17.50 -9.73
C HIS A 690 18.40 -18.69 -9.91
N ASP A 691 19.69 -18.47 -9.67
CA ASP A 691 20.71 -19.51 -9.76
C ASP A 691 20.52 -20.54 -8.62
N GLN A 692 20.50 -21.84 -8.96
CA GLN A 692 20.27 -22.93 -8.00
C GLN A 692 21.51 -23.30 -7.16
N THR A 693 22.65 -22.65 -7.41
CA THR A 693 23.96 -22.94 -6.81
C THR A 693 24.60 -21.73 -6.14
N LYS A 694 24.05 -20.51 -6.31
CA LYS A 694 24.61 -19.26 -5.79
C LYS A 694 23.51 -18.36 -5.23
N ASP A 695 23.60 -18.02 -3.94
CA ASP A 695 22.66 -17.06 -3.32
C ASP A 695 22.72 -15.69 -4.02
N LYS A 696 21.58 -14.98 -4.05
CA LYS A 696 21.36 -13.64 -4.65
C LYS A 696 21.70 -13.47 -6.13
N VAL A 697 22.28 -14.46 -6.81
CA VAL A 697 22.53 -14.41 -8.26
C VAL A 697 21.20 -14.56 -9.00
N ARG A 698 20.79 -13.48 -9.66
CA ARG A 698 19.54 -13.36 -10.41
C ARG A 698 19.82 -12.95 -11.86
N TYR A 699 18.89 -13.25 -12.76
CA TYR A 699 18.92 -12.79 -14.16
C TYR A 699 17.53 -12.27 -14.56
N ASN A 700 17.44 -11.00 -14.98
CA ASN A 700 16.20 -10.41 -15.49
C ASN A 700 16.10 -10.62 -17.01
N SER A 701 15.12 -11.42 -17.42
CA SER A 701 14.96 -11.93 -18.79
C SER A 701 14.55 -10.86 -19.80
N LEU A 702 14.02 -9.72 -19.36
CA LEU A 702 13.59 -8.60 -20.22
C LEU A 702 14.51 -7.37 -20.13
N GLN A 703 15.57 -7.41 -19.32
CA GLN A 703 16.56 -6.32 -19.17
C GLN A 703 17.65 -6.32 -20.27
N HIS A 704 17.73 -7.39 -21.07
CA HIS A 704 18.79 -7.64 -22.06
C HIS A 704 18.23 -8.09 -23.43
N LEU A 705 17.10 -7.49 -23.83
CA LEU A 705 16.47 -7.71 -25.13
C LEU A 705 17.21 -6.94 -26.24
N TYR A 706 17.64 -5.71 -25.98
CA TYR A 706 18.34 -4.82 -26.92
C TYR A 706 19.50 -4.09 -26.23
N PRO A 707 20.56 -3.66 -26.94
CA PRO A 707 21.67 -2.90 -26.35
C PRO A 707 21.29 -1.50 -25.86
N ASP A 708 20.25 -0.93 -26.46
CA ASP A 708 19.81 0.48 -26.37
C ASP A 708 18.46 0.65 -25.66
N GLN A 709 17.92 -0.41 -25.04
CA GLN A 709 16.61 -0.37 -24.39
C GLN A 709 16.57 0.54 -23.15
N ALA A 710 15.39 1.07 -22.85
CA ALA A 710 15.10 1.66 -21.55
C ALA A 710 15.19 0.62 -20.42
N PRO A 711 15.51 1.02 -19.17
CA PRO A 711 15.60 0.10 -18.05
C PRO A 711 14.24 -0.52 -17.68
N TYR A 712 14.25 -1.80 -17.32
CA TYR A 712 13.09 -2.55 -16.86
C TYR A 712 13.22 -2.95 -15.39
N ASP A 713 12.47 -2.26 -14.53
CA ASP A 713 12.39 -2.59 -13.10
C ASP A 713 11.24 -3.58 -12.87
N VAL A 714 11.55 -4.77 -12.38
CA VAL A 714 10.57 -5.66 -11.74
C VAL A 714 11.07 -6.02 -10.35
N CYS A 715 10.27 -5.74 -9.34
CA CYS A 715 10.70 -5.82 -7.95
C CYS A 715 9.60 -6.38 -7.05
N ASN A 716 9.94 -7.43 -6.29
CA ASN A 716 9.10 -7.89 -5.20
C ASN A 716 9.01 -6.81 -4.10
N SER A 717 7.79 -6.44 -3.70
CA SER A 717 7.52 -5.48 -2.65
C SER A 717 7.68 -6.08 -1.25
N SER A 718 7.65 -5.23 -0.22
CA SER A 718 7.25 -5.64 1.13
C SER A 718 5.80 -6.14 1.14
N LEU A 719 5.42 -6.85 2.21
CA LEU A 719 4.03 -7.24 2.48
C LEU A 719 3.23 -6.02 2.99
N SER A 720 2.99 -5.08 2.09
CA SER A 720 2.23 -3.84 2.28
C SER A 720 1.62 -3.48 0.93
N GLU A 721 0.35 -3.12 0.93
CA GLU A 721 -0.38 -2.65 -0.25
C GLU A 721 -0.55 -1.13 -0.21
N CYS A 722 -0.83 -0.55 0.97
CA CYS A 722 -1.17 0.86 1.10
C CYS A 722 0.02 1.76 0.76
N ALA A 723 1.16 1.59 1.45
CA ALA A 723 2.35 2.37 1.11
C ALA A 723 2.93 2.01 -0.26
N VAL A 724 2.88 0.74 -0.69
CA VAL A 724 3.44 0.34 -1.99
C VAL A 724 2.61 0.89 -3.16
N MET A 725 1.28 0.80 -3.13
CA MET A 725 0.41 1.42 -4.14
C MET A 725 0.54 2.95 -4.13
N GLY A 726 0.60 3.57 -2.94
CA GLY A 726 0.86 5.01 -2.82
C GLY A 726 2.21 5.42 -3.42
N PHE A 727 3.24 4.58 -3.26
CA PHE A 727 4.57 4.80 -3.83
C PHE A 727 4.55 4.72 -5.37
N ASP A 728 3.99 3.65 -5.93
CA ASP A 728 3.94 3.47 -7.38
C ASP A 728 3.02 4.49 -8.07
N LEU A 729 1.95 4.93 -7.39
CA LEU A 729 1.17 6.11 -7.77
C LEU A 729 2.05 7.37 -7.85
N GLY A 730 2.81 7.68 -6.80
CA GLY A 730 3.74 8.82 -6.80
C GLY A 730 4.80 8.72 -7.91
N TYR A 731 5.29 7.52 -8.17
CA TYR A 731 6.22 7.23 -9.26
C TYR A 731 5.61 7.56 -10.63
N SER A 732 4.34 7.16 -10.85
CA SER A 732 3.61 7.41 -12.11
C SER A 732 3.28 8.90 -12.34
N MET A 733 3.21 9.71 -11.28
CA MET A 733 3.00 11.17 -11.39
C MET A 733 4.27 11.93 -11.80
N ALA A 734 5.45 11.33 -11.65
CA ALA A 734 6.72 12.01 -11.91
C ALA A 734 6.98 12.26 -13.41
N ASN A 735 6.69 11.28 -14.28
CA ASN A 735 7.02 11.33 -15.71
C ASN A 735 6.00 10.56 -16.57
N PRO A 736 5.48 11.16 -17.66
CA PRO A 736 4.52 10.50 -18.54
C PRO A 736 5.17 9.45 -19.47
N ASN A 737 6.48 9.46 -19.69
CA ASN A 737 7.19 8.47 -20.50
C ASN A 737 7.61 7.23 -19.67
N THR A 738 6.67 6.70 -18.89
CA THR A 738 6.88 5.54 -18.03
C THR A 738 5.57 4.77 -17.89
N LEU A 739 5.64 3.44 -17.94
CA LEU A 739 4.54 2.56 -17.53
C LEU A 739 4.82 2.06 -16.11
N VAL A 740 3.94 2.36 -15.16
CA VAL A 740 4.02 1.86 -13.79
C VAL A 740 2.86 0.91 -13.53
N ILE A 741 3.18 -0.31 -13.12
CA ILE A 741 2.21 -1.35 -12.78
C ILE A 741 2.39 -1.73 -11.31
N TRP A 742 1.30 -1.68 -10.56
CA TRP A 742 1.18 -2.31 -9.24
C TRP A 742 0.32 -3.58 -9.36
N GLU A 743 0.81 -4.72 -8.88
CA GLU A 743 0.08 -5.99 -8.88
C GLU A 743 -0.24 -6.45 -7.44
N ALA A 744 -1.52 -6.64 -7.16
CA ALA A 744 -1.98 -7.28 -5.93
C ALA A 744 -1.72 -8.80 -6.02
N GLN A 745 -1.37 -9.46 -4.91
CA GLN A 745 -1.14 -10.91 -4.92
C GLN A 745 -2.43 -11.66 -5.33
N PHE A 746 -3.56 -11.21 -4.80
CA PHE A 746 -4.94 -11.44 -5.27
C PHE A 746 -5.67 -10.09 -5.27
N GLY A 747 -6.61 -9.86 -6.20
CA GLY A 747 -7.27 -8.56 -6.36
C GLY A 747 -8.05 -8.13 -5.12
N ASP A 748 -8.56 -9.11 -4.38
CA ASP A 748 -9.31 -9.00 -3.12
C ASP A 748 -8.58 -8.11 -2.09
N PHE A 749 -7.24 -8.14 -2.05
CA PHE A 749 -6.41 -7.43 -1.07
C PHE A 749 -6.23 -5.94 -1.35
N ALA A 750 -6.61 -5.42 -2.53
CA ALA A 750 -6.48 -3.99 -2.84
C ALA A 750 -7.36 -3.07 -1.96
N ASN A 751 -8.33 -3.65 -1.24
CA ASN A 751 -9.16 -2.97 -0.25
C ASN A 751 -8.37 -2.36 0.94
N THR A 752 -7.18 -2.88 1.25
CA THR A 752 -6.25 -2.32 2.25
C THR A 752 -5.71 -0.95 1.83
N ALA A 753 -5.60 -0.69 0.52
CA ALA A 753 -5.16 0.57 -0.06
C ALA A 753 -6.32 1.51 -0.44
N GLN A 754 -7.55 1.27 0.04
CA GLN A 754 -8.75 1.99 -0.42
C GLN A 754 -8.64 3.52 -0.36
N ALA A 755 -8.02 4.09 0.68
CA ALA A 755 -7.82 5.54 0.77
C ALA A 755 -6.88 6.11 -0.31
N ILE A 756 -5.92 5.32 -0.82
CA ILE A 756 -5.11 5.69 -2.00
C ILE A 756 -5.98 5.66 -3.26
N ILE A 757 -6.77 4.59 -3.43
CA ILE A 757 -7.70 4.40 -4.55
C ILE A 757 -8.69 5.59 -4.61
N ASP A 758 -9.47 5.81 -3.56
CA ASP A 758 -10.54 6.81 -3.52
C ASP A 758 -9.99 8.23 -3.64
N GLN A 759 -8.96 8.56 -2.85
CA GLN A 759 -8.54 9.94 -2.66
C GLN A 759 -7.44 10.42 -3.60
N PHE A 760 -6.80 9.52 -4.36
CA PHE A 760 -5.80 9.91 -5.36
C PHE A 760 -6.02 9.26 -6.72
N VAL A 761 -6.26 7.94 -6.80
CA VAL A 761 -6.38 7.25 -8.10
C VAL A 761 -7.69 7.62 -8.80
N ALA A 762 -8.82 7.56 -8.10
CA ALA A 762 -10.16 7.85 -8.65
C ALA A 762 -10.44 9.36 -8.81
N SER A 763 -9.79 10.22 -8.02
CA SER A 763 -10.17 11.64 -7.86
C SER A 763 -9.04 12.66 -7.99
N GLY A 764 -7.78 12.24 -8.16
CA GLY A 764 -6.62 13.14 -8.17
C GLY A 764 -6.58 14.11 -9.38
N GLU A 765 -7.03 13.67 -10.56
CA GLU A 765 -7.14 14.57 -11.71
C GLU A 765 -8.28 15.58 -11.52
N THR A 766 -9.43 15.16 -11.01
CA THR A 766 -10.59 16.04 -10.76
C THR A 766 -10.26 17.12 -9.71
N LYS A 767 -9.59 16.76 -8.61
CA LYS A 767 -9.28 17.69 -7.51
C LYS A 767 -8.06 18.58 -7.78
N TRP A 768 -7.03 18.06 -8.44
CA TRP A 768 -5.71 18.72 -8.50
C TRP A 768 -5.10 18.80 -9.91
N VAL A 769 -5.87 18.45 -10.97
CA VAL A 769 -5.40 18.33 -12.37
C VAL A 769 -4.21 17.35 -12.51
N ARG A 770 -4.04 16.46 -11.54
CA ARG A 770 -2.90 15.56 -11.40
C ARG A 770 -3.14 14.25 -12.15
N GLN A 771 -2.78 14.22 -13.43
CA GLN A 771 -2.78 12.98 -14.22
C GLN A 771 -1.79 11.95 -13.68
N SER A 772 -2.18 10.68 -13.78
CA SER A 772 -1.48 9.48 -13.33
C SER A 772 -1.56 8.41 -14.43
N GLY A 773 -0.48 7.66 -14.63
CA GLY A 773 -0.41 6.54 -15.58
C GLY A 773 -0.36 5.16 -14.89
N LEU A 774 -0.79 5.08 -13.62
CA LEU A 774 -0.72 3.86 -12.83
C LEU A 774 -1.68 2.78 -13.35
N VAL A 775 -1.15 1.59 -13.59
CA VAL A 775 -1.94 0.39 -13.85
C VAL A 775 -2.04 -0.43 -12.56
N LEU A 776 -3.26 -0.85 -12.19
CA LEU A 776 -3.49 -1.86 -11.16
C LEU A 776 -3.80 -3.20 -11.83
N PHE A 777 -3.04 -4.24 -11.49
CA PHE A 777 -3.36 -5.64 -11.79
C PHE A 777 -3.99 -6.27 -10.55
N LEU A 778 -5.25 -6.69 -10.69
CA LEU A 778 -6.08 -7.20 -9.59
C LEU A 778 -6.57 -8.62 -9.93
N PRO A 779 -5.83 -9.69 -9.52
CA PRO A 779 -6.18 -11.05 -9.88
C PRO A 779 -7.59 -11.45 -9.42
N HIS A 780 -8.49 -11.70 -10.36
CA HIS A 780 -9.94 -11.85 -10.14
C HIS A 780 -10.46 -13.11 -10.87
N SER A 781 -11.31 -13.91 -10.20
CA SER A 781 -12.24 -14.89 -10.79
C SER A 781 -12.83 -15.84 -9.73
N MET A 782 -14.10 -16.23 -9.90
CA MET A 782 -14.81 -17.18 -9.03
C MET A 782 -14.37 -18.62 -9.35
N GLU A 783 -13.41 -19.15 -8.58
CA GLU A 783 -12.76 -20.44 -8.83
C GLU A 783 -12.84 -21.41 -7.62
N GLY A 784 -13.80 -21.19 -6.71
CA GLY A 784 -14.01 -22.04 -5.54
C GLY A 784 -12.90 -21.94 -4.48
N MET A 785 -12.13 -20.85 -4.49
CA MET A 785 -11.00 -20.60 -3.57
C MET A 785 -11.40 -19.87 -2.26
N GLY A 786 -12.69 -19.61 -2.04
CA GLY A 786 -13.20 -18.85 -0.90
C GLY A 786 -13.11 -17.32 -1.08
N PRO A 787 -13.71 -16.55 -0.15
CA PRO A 787 -14.06 -15.16 -0.38
C PRO A 787 -12.89 -14.20 -0.61
N GLU A 788 -11.71 -14.45 -0.04
CA GLU A 788 -10.53 -13.57 -0.13
C GLU A 788 -9.58 -13.91 -1.31
N HIS A 789 -9.99 -14.82 -2.21
CA HIS A 789 -9.19 -15.27 -3.36
C HIS A 789 -10.00 -15.29 -4.67
N SER A 790 -11.09 -14.52 -4.73
CA SER A 790 -12.13 -14.65 -5.77
C SER A 790 -12.46 -13.33 -6.48
N SER A 791 -12.52 -12.20 -5.78
CA SER A 791 -13.00 -10.93 -6.35
C SER A 791 -12.21 -9.72 -5.87
N GLY A 792 -11.52 -9.08 -6.83
CA GLY A 792 -11.04 -7.70 -6.70
C GLY A 792 -12.12 -6.61 -6.62
N ARG A 793 -13.39 -6.97 -6.42
CA ARG A 793 -14.52 -6.06 -6.18
C ARG A 793 -14.73 -5.02 -7.28
N ILE A 794 -14.94 -5.53 -8.50
CA ILE A 794 -15.21 -4.74 -9.72
C ILE A 794 -16.30 -3.70 -9.46
N GLU A 795 -17.33 -4.05 -8.69
CA GLU A 795 -18.46 -3.18 -8.35
C GLU A 795 -18.04 -1.85 -7.72
N ARG A 796 -16.96 -1.84 -6.91
CA ARG A 796 -16.50 -0.66 -6.19
C ARG A 796 -15.72 0.30 -7.09
N PHE A 797 -14.92 -0.23 -8.01
CA PHE A 797 -14.21 0.59 -9.00
C PHE A 797 -15.19 1.17 -10.02
N LEU A 798 -16.21 0.40 -10.43
CA LEU A 798 -17.25 0.90 -11.33
C LEU A 798 -18.17 1.95 -10.66
N GLN A 799 -18.48 1.80 -9.36
CA GLN A 799 -19.21 2.81 -8.59
C GLN A 799 -18.45 4.15 -8.47
N LEU A 800 -17.12 4.12 -8.52
CA LEU A 800 -16.25 5.31 -8.43
C LEU A 800 -15.89 5.90 -9.81
N SER A 801 -16.45 5.40 -10.90
CA SER A 801 -16.29 5.96 -12.26
C SER A 801 -17.21 7.16 -12.50
N ASN A 802 -16.72 8.22 -13.16
CA ASN A 802 -17.52 9.40 -13.54
C ASN A 802 -18.15 9.31 -14.95
N ASP A 803 -18.38 8.09 -15.44
CA ASP A 803 -19.10 7.80 -16.68
C ASP A 803 -20.61 7.96 -16.39
N ASP A 804 -21.36 8.71 -17.20
CA ASP A 804 -22.76 9.05 -16.92
C ASP A 804 -23.71 8.03 -17.59
N PRO A 805 -24.56 7.29 -16.85
CA PRO A 805 -25.47 6.32 -17.45
C PRO A 805 -26.61 6.94 -18.25
N ASP A 806 -27.04 8.15 -17.91
CA ASP A 806 -28.25 8.79 -18.47
C ASP A 806 -27.95 9.54 -19.78
N CYS A 807 -26.67 9.60 -20.18
CA CYS A 807 -26.19 10.33 -21.34
C CYS A 807 -25.70 9.37 -22.44
N PHE A 808 -26.54 9.11 -23.46
CA PHE A 808 -26.08 8.44 -24.67
C PHE A 808 -25.08 9.36 -25.42
N PRO A 809 -23.84 8.93 -25.68
CA PRO A 809 -22.81 9.82 -26.21
C PRO A 809 -22.93 10.05 -27.71
N VAL A 810 -22.54 11.25 -28.18
CA VAL A 810 -22.52 11.58 -29.62
C VAL A 810 -21.37 10.88 -30.35
N MET A 811 -21.72 9.87 -31.14
CA MET A 811 -20.79 8.93 -31.81
C MET A 811 -20.35 9.32 -33.24
N CYS A 812 -20.92 10.36 -33.84
CA CYS A 812 -20.75 10.68 -35.27
C CYS A 812 -19.38 11.27 -35.67
N ASP A 813 -18.37 11.18 -34.79
CA ASP A 813 -17.03 11.74 -34.95
C ASP A 813 -15.98 10.67 -34.61
N SER A 814 -14.94 10.56 -35.44
CA SER A 814 -13.82 9.61 -35.29
C SER A 814 -13.10 9.73 -33.95
N ASP A 815 -13.11 10.93 -33.36
CA ASP A 815 -12.41 11.24 -32.12
C ASP A 815 -13.22 10.85 -30.85
N TYR A 816 -14.44 10.32 -30.99
CA TYR A 816 -15.32 9.90 -29.89
C TYR A 816 -14.62 9.06 -28.81
N VAL A 817 -13.92 7.98 -29.21
CA VAL A 817 -13.29 7.06 -28.24
C VAL A 817 -12.20 7.76 -27.43
N ALA A 818 -11.48 8.70 -28.04
CA ALA A 818 -10.46 9.48 -27.35
C ALA A 818 -11.06 10.56 -26.45
N ARG A 819 -12.15 11.22 -26.87
CA ARG A 819 -12.94 12.12 -26.02
C ARG A 819 -13.48 11.38 -24.78
N GLN A 820 -13.97 10.15 -24.95
CA GLN A 820 -14.47 9.32 -23.85
C GLN A 820 -13.35 8.96 -22.85
N LEU A 821 -12.20 8.47 -23.35
CA LEU A 821 -11.01 8.16 -22.53
C LEU A 821 -10.37 9.39 -21.87
N LEU A 822 -10.55 10.59 -22.44
CA LEU A 822 -10.05 11.84 -21.89
C LEU A 822 -10.95 12.36 -20.75
N ASN A 823 -12.27 12.17 -20.85
CA ASN A 823 -13.24 12.71 -19.89
C ASN A 823 -13.44 11.81 -18.66
N CYS A 824 -13.26 10.49 -18.80
CA CYS A 824 -13.34 9.57 -17.66
C CYS A 824 -12.19 9.78 -16.66
N ASN A 825 -12.40 9.50 -15.39
CA ASN A 825 -11.36 9.52 -14.36
C ASN A 825 -10.36 8.37 -14.54
N TRP A 826 -10.83 7.18 -14.93
CA TRP A 826 -10.00 6.01 -15.17
C TRP A 826 -10.62 5.01 -16.16
N ILE A 827 -9.82 3.99 -16.52
CA ILE A 827 -10.21 2.91 -17.43
C ILE A 827 -10.34 1.62 -16.61
N VAL A 828 -11.48 0.92 -16.70
CA VAL A 828 -11.74 -0.36 -16.01
C VAL A 828 -11.92 -1.47 -17.04
N THR A 829 -11.16 -2.55 -16.85
CA THR A 829 -11.00 -3.65 -17.83
C THR A 829 -10.97 -5.02 -17.14
N ASN A 830 -11.45 -6.05 -17.83
CA ASN A 830 -11.45 -7.45 -17.39
C ASN A 830 -11.13 -8.35 -18.61
N LEU A 831 -9.84 -8.41 -18.95
CA LEU A 831 -9.37 -8.77 -20.30
C LEU A 831 -9.27 -10.29 -20.50
N THR A 832 -9.86 -10.79 -21.59
CA THR A 832 -9.93 -12.25 -21.85
C THR A 832 -8.90 -12.79 -22.83
N THR A 833 -7.98 -11.96 -23.37
CA THR A 833 -6.93 -12.45 -24.28
C THR A 833 -5.55 -11.78 -24.07
N PRO A 834 -4.43 -12.50 -24.33
CA PRO A 834 -3.08 -11.94 -24.27
C PRO A 834 -2.85 -10.75 -25.23
N ALA A 835 -3.44 -10.78 -26.42
CA ALA A 835 -3.37 -9.65 -27.36
C ALA A 835 -4.03 -8.39 -26.79
N ASN A 836 -5.17 -8.50 -26.14
CA ASN A 836 -5.85 -7.32 -25.61
C ASN A 836 -5.12 -6.72 -24.40
N LEU A 837 -4.46 -7.54 -23.57
CA LEU A 837 -3.53 -7.06 -22.55
C LEU A 837 -2.35 -6.30 -23.17
N PHE A 838 -1.75 -6.84 -24.23
CA PHE A 838 -0.66 -6.19 -24.96
C PHE A 838 -1.06 -4.80 -25.49
N HIS A 839 -2.21 -4.71 -26.17
CA HIS A 839 -2.71 -3.45 -26.70
C HIS A 839 -3.13 -2.48 -25.58
N ALA A 840 -3.67 -2.97 -24.47
CA ALA A 840 -4.04 -2.13 -23.32
C ALA A 840 -2.82 -1.43 -22.71
N LEU A 841 -1.73 -2.18 -22.45
CA LEU A 841 -0.50 -1.63 -21.87
C LEU A 841 0.20 -0.65 -22.82
N ARG A 842 0.27 -0.95 -24.12
CA ARG A 842 0.81 0.01 -25.12
C ARG A 842 -0.08 1.25 -25.27
N ARG A 843 -1.42 1.11 -25.17
CA ARG A 843 -2.37 2.23 -25.19
C ARG A 843 -2.14 3.20 -24.02
N GLN A 844 -1.79 2.72 -22.82
CA GLN A 844 -1.57 3.60 -21.66
C GLN A 844 -0.45 4.62 -21.89
N VAL A 845 0.64 4.24 -22.56
CA VAL A 845 1.74 5.16 -22.87
C VAL A 845 1.52 5.90 -24.21
N GLY A 846 0.83 5.26 -25.16
CA GLY A 846 0.52 5.82 -26.48
C GLY A 846 -0.54 6.93 -26.49
N MET A 847 -1.31 7.13 -25.41
CA MET A 847 -2.22 8.28 -25.31
C MET A 847 -1.47 9.61 -25.17
N SER A 848 -2.04 10.70 -25.69
CA SER A 848 -1.57 12.09 -25.51
C SER A 848 -1.95 12.71 -24.15
N PHE A 849 -2.20 11.85 -23.15
CA PHE A 849 -2.54 12.15 -21.75
C PHE A 849 -2.35 10.86 -20.93
N ARG A 850 -2.49 10.91 -19.60
CA ARG A 850 -2.45 9.71 -18.73
C ARG A 850 -3.72 9.58 -17.89
N LYS A 851 -4.21 8.35 -17.80
CA LYS A 851 -5.30 7.91 -16.91
C LYS A 851 -4.85 6.65 -16.16
N PRO A 852 -5.34 6.40 -14.93
CA PRO A 852 -5.19 5.09 -14.32
C PRO A 852 -5.91 3.99 -15.10
N MET A 853 -5.39 2.76 -15.03
CA MET A 853 -6.06 1.58 -15.59
C MET A 853 -6.22 0.50 -14.54
N ILE A 854 -7.46 0.14 -14.25
CA ILE A 854 -7.85 -0.97 -13.38
C ILE A 854 -8.06 -2.19 -14.26
N ASN A 855 -7.18 -3.19 -14.16
CA ASN A 855 -7.28 -4.44 -14.91
C ASN A 855 -7.51 -5.60 -13.94
N PHE A 856 -8.69 -6.21 -14.03
CA PHE A 856 -9.01 -7.45 -13.36
C PHE A 856 -8.29 -8.58 -14.09
N SER A 857 -7.07 -8.87 -13.64
CA SER A 857 -6.18 -9.84 -14.26
C SER A 857 -6.65 -11.26 -13.97
N PRO A 858 -6.41 -12.24 -14.88
CA PRO A 858 -6.94 -13.57 -14.70
C PRO A 858 -6.07 -14.44 -13.78
N LYS A 859 -6.68 -15.51 -13.24
CA LYS A 859 -6.02 -16.57 -12.50
C LYS A 859 -5.90 -17.84 -13.35
N SER A 860 -7.00 -18.54 -13.64
CA SER A 860 -7.03 -19.71 -14.54
C SER A 860 -6.59 -19.42 -15.98
N LEU A 861 -7.01 -18.29 -16.57
CA LEU A 861 -6.75 -18.01 -17.99
C LEU A 861 -5.25 -17.94 -18.33
N LEU A 862 -4.40 -17.62 -17.36
CA LEU A 862 -2.93 -17.63 -17.48
C LEU A 862 -2.35 -18.93 -18.07
N ARG A 863 -3.12 -20.04 -18.03
CA ARG A 863 -2.75 -21.33 -18.64
C ARG A 863 -3.87 -21.98 -19.47
N HIS A 864 -5.03 -21.35 -19.61
CA HIS A 864 -6.20 -22.00 -20.22
C HIS A 864 -5.99 -22.23 -21.74
N PRO A 865 -6.28 -23.41 -22.30
CA PRO A 865 -5.87 -23.74 -23.68
C PRO A 865 -6.48 -22.85 -24.77
N LEU A 866 -7.75 -22.45 -24.61
CA LEU A 866 -8.45 -21.53 -25.53
C LEU A 866 -8.08 -20.05 -25.29
N ALA A 867 -7.38 -19.76 -24.21
CA ALA A 867 -7.05 -18.41 -23.79
C ALA A 867 -5.62 -18.07 -24.24
N ARG A 868 -5.49 -17.91 -25.56
CA ARG A 868 -4.24 -17.65 -26.28
C ARG A 868 -4.50 -16.78 -27.49
N SER A 869 -3.50 -16.02 -27.92
CA SER A 869 -3.61 -15.16 -29.12
C SER A 869 -2.56 -15.55 -30.16
N PRO A 870 -2.91 -15.75 -31.44
CA PRO A 870 -1.93 -15.89 -32.52
C PRO A 870 -1.20 -14.55 -32.76
N PHE A 871 0.05 -14.58 -33.22
CA PHE A 871 0.89 -13.38 -33.38
C PHE A 871 0.30 -12.31 -34.33
N ARG A 872 -0.60 -12.70 -35.25
CA ARG A 872 -1.30 -11.73 -36.12
C ARG A 872 -2.16 -10.75 -35.33
N ASP A 873 -2.67 -11.17 -34.16
CA ASP A 873 -3.54 -10.35 -33.29
C ASP A 873 -2.71 -9.32 -32.47
N PHE A 874 -1.41 -9.20 -32.74
CA PHE A 874 -0.46 -8.22 -32.18
C PHE A 874 0.22 -7.35 -33.27
N ASN A 875 -0.08 -7.60 -34.56
CA ASN A 875 0.62 -6.99 -35.69
C ASN A 875 0.22 -5.51 -35.94
N GLU A 876 0.87 -4.83 -36.87
CA GLU A 876 0.61 -3.42 -37.23
C GLU A 876 -0.85 -3.11 -37.66
N CYS A 877 -1.66 -4.14 -38.00
CA CYS A 877 -3.08 -4.01 -38.33
C CYS A 877 -4.04 -4.25 -37.14
N SER A 878 -3.50 -4.58 -35.95
CA SER A 878 -4.29 -4.91 -34.75
C SER A 878 -4.28 -3.79 -33.70
N SER A 879 -5.31 -3.78 -32.85
CA SER A 879 -5.57 -2.73 -31.87
C SER A 879 -6.40 -3.25 -30.68
N PHE A 880 -6.48 -2.45 -29.61
CA PHE A 880 -7.27 -2.78 -28.42
C PHE A 880 -8.77 -2.91 -28.75
N GLN A 881 -9.33 -4.09 -28.47
CA GLN A 881 -10.74 -4.40 -28.66
C GLN A 881 -11.52 -4.03 -27.38
N ARG A 882 -12.42 -3.03 -27.46
CA ARG A 882 -13.26 -2.64 -26.30
C ARG A 882 -14.36 -3.67 -26.01
N ILE A 883 -14.89 -4.31 -27.05
CA ILE A 883 -15.66 -5.55 -26.98
C ILE A 883 -15.05 -6.57 -27.96
N ILE A 884 -15.30 -7.87 -27.76
CA ILE A 884 -15.00 -8.91 -28.75
C ILE A 884 -16.32 -9.62 -29.11
N PRO A 885 -16.86 -9.42 -30.32
CA PRO A 885 -18.04 -10.11 -30.83
C PRO A 885 -17.87 -11.64 -30.93
N ASP A 886 -19.00 -12.35 -31.02
CA ASP A 886 -19.00 -13.75 -31.45
C ASP A 886 -18.52 -13.88 -32.92
N LYS A 887 -17.97 -15.04 -33.27
CA LYS A 887 -17.44 -15.41 -34.58
C LYS A 887 -17.78 -16.86 -34.97
N GLY A 888 -18.70 -17.49 -34.24
CA GLY A 888 -19.21 -18.85 -34.47
C GLY A 888 -20.48 -18.86 -35.31
N LYS A 889 -21.21 -19.99 -35.29
CA LYS A 889 -22.39 -20.22 -36.15
C LYS A 889 -23.46 -19.14 -36.01
N ALA A 890 -23.78 -18.74 -34.77
CA ALA A 890 -24.69 -17.64 -34.47
C ALA A 890 -24.38 -16.32 -35.22
N SER A 891 -23.10 -15.98 -35.42
CA SER A 891 -22.69 -14.75 -36.10
C SER A 891 -22.89 -14.78 -37.62
N HIS A 892 -23.10 -15.96 -38.23
CA HIS A 892 -23.37 -16.09 -39.67
C HIS A 892 -24.86 -15.95 -40.01
N ASN A 893 -25.75 -16.32 -39.09
CA ASN A 893 -27.22 -16.21 -39.25
C ASN A 893 -27.84 -15.41 -38.09
N PRO A 894 -27.61 -14.08 -37.97
CA PRO A 894 -28.04 -13.30 -36.80
C PRO A 894 -29.55 -13.30 -36.55
N GLU A 895 -30.34 -13.39 -37.62
CA GLU A 895 -31.81 -13.51 -37.58
C GLU A 895 -32.33 -14.81 -36.95
N CYS A 896 -31.46 -15.81 -36.77
CA CYS A 896 -31.76 -17.10 -36.12
C CYS A 896 -31.21 -17.19 -34.70
N VAL A 897 -30.67 -16.09 -34.14
CA VAL A 897 -30.16 -16.04 -32.78
C VAL A 897 -31.30 -15.76 -31.82
N GLU A 898 -31.59 -16.73 -30.95
CA GLU A 898 -32.61 -16.68 -29.91
C GLU A 898 -32.09 -15.94 -28.67
N GLN A 899 -30.77 -15.96 -28.41
CA GLN A 899 -30.16 -15.39 -27.21
C GLN A 899 -28.86 -14.63 -27.51
N LEU A 900 -28.75 -13.39 -27.01
CA LEU A 900 -27.53 -12.60 -27.01
C LEU A 900 -27.01 -12.46 -25.57
N ILE A 901 -25.89 -13.12 -25.30
CA ILE A 901 -25.16 -13.03 -24.04
C ILE A 901 -24.08 -11.95 -24.13
N LEU A 902 -24.20 -10.92 -23.29
CA LEU A 902 -23.09 -10.04 -22.93
C LEU A 902 -22.43 -10.56 -21.66
N CYS A 903 -21.10 -10.69 -21.66
CA CYS A 903 -20.32 -11.13 -20.50
C CYS A 903 -18.98 -10.40 -20.40
N SER A 904 -18.26 -10.57 -19.29
CA SER A 904 -16.93 -9.98 -19.10
C SER A 904 -16.00 -10.93 -18.32
N GLY A 905 -14.69 -10.89 -18.60
CA GLY A 905 -13.73 -11.74 -17.92
C GLY A 905 -13.88 -13.25 -18.18
N LYS A 906 -13.44 -14.06 -17.22
CA LYS A 906 -13.18 -15.51 -17.42
C LYS A 906 -14.42 -16.32 -17.78
N VAL A 907 -15.61 -15.90 -17.34
CA VAL A 907 -16.88 -16.60 -17.52
C VAL A 907 -17.19 -16.87 -19.00
N TYR A 908 -16.67 -16.05 -19.93
CA TYR A 908 -16.72 -16.32 -21.37
C TYR A 908 -16.28 -17.73 -21.75
N TYR A 909 -15.20 -18.23 -21.14
CA TYR A 909 -14.65 -19.56 -21.46
C TYR A 909 -15.51 -20.70 -20.93
N ASP A 910 -16.19 -20.48 -19.81
CA ASP A 910 -17.19 -21.42 -19.29
C ASP A 910 -18.42 -21.43 -20.21
N LEU A 911 -18.92 -20.25 -20.60
CA LEU A 911 -20.11 -20.09 -21.45
C LEU A 911 -19.94 -20.67 -22.85
N VAL A 912 -18.77 -20.50 -23.48
CA VAL A 912 -18.46 -21.15 -24.77
C VAL A 912 -18.48 -22.67 -24.61
N LYS A 913 -17.82 -23.21 -23.58
CA LYS A 913 -17.81 -24.66 -23.32
C LYS A 913 -19.22 -25.20 -23.09
N GLU A 914 -20.03 -24.54 -22.25
CA GLU A 914 -21.39 -25.00 -21.95
C GLU A 914 -22.32 -24.87 -23.16
N ARG A 915 -22.25 -23.79 -23.95
CA ARG A 915 -23.00 -23.68 -25.22
C ARG A 915 -22.70 -24.84 -26.17
N ASP A 916 -21.41 -25.14 -26.36
CA ASP A 916 -20.95 -26.20 -27.27
C ASP A 916 -21.32 -27.62 -26.74
N ASP A 917 -21.52 -27.77 -25.42
CA ASP A 917 -22.01 -29.00 -24.79
C ASP A 917 -23.55 -29.10 -24.74
N HIS A 918 -24.27 -27.97 -24.83
CA HIS A 918 -25.73 -27.91 -24.99
C HIS A 918 -26.20 -27.88 -26.48
N ASP A 919 -25.28 -27.81 -27.43
CA ASP A 919 -25.50 -27.70 -28.90
C ASP A 919 -26.13 -26.37 -29.40
N GLN A 920 -26.15 -25.34 -28.55
CA GLN A 920 -26.75 -24.03 -28.86
C GLN A 920 -25.78 -23.06 -29.61
N GLU A 921 -24.81 -23.59 -30.35
CA GLU A 921 -23.82 -22.81 -31.12
C GLU A 921 -24.44 -21.86 -32.17
N ALA A 922 -25.63 -22.21 -32.68
CA ALA A 922 -26.32 -21.47 -33.73
C ALA A 922 -27.34 -20.46 -33.17
N THR A 923 -27.93 -20.74 -32.01
CA THR A 923 -29.00 -19.93 -31.40
C THR A 923 -28.52 -18.97 -30.31
N THR A 924 -27.34 -19.21 -29.71
CA THR A 924 -26.77 -18.35 -28.65
C THR A 924 -25.48 -17.65 -29.09
N ALA A 925 -25.52 -16.33 -29.25
CA ALA A 925 -24.35 -15.49 -29.50
C ALA A 925 -23.71 -15.01 -28.17
N ILE A 926 -22.38 -15.09 -28.06
CA ILE A 926 -21.64 -14.70 -26.84
C ILE A 926 -20.63 -13.59 -27.15
N VAL A 927 -20.91 -12.38 -26.64
CA VAL A 927 -20.09 -11.18 -26.79
C VAL A 927 -19.37 -10.85 -25.48
N ARG A 928 -18.10 -10.47 -25.57
CA ARG A 928 -17.28 -10.04 -24.43
C ARG A 928 -17.16 -8.53 -24.34
N VAL A 929 -17.39 -7.97 -23.16
CA VAL A 929 -17.08 -6.59 -22.80
C VAL A 929 -15.73 -6.56 -22.10
N GLU A 930 -14.68 -6.18 -22.82
CA GLU A 930 -13.29 -6.17 -22.33
C GLU A 930 -12.96 -4.89 -21.55
N GLN A 931 -13.48 -3.76 -22.03
CA GLN A 931 -13.45 -2.47 -21.34
C GLN A 931 -14.86 -2.17 -20.83
N ILE A 932 -15.04 -2.17 -19.51
CA ILE A 932 -16.32 -1.93 -18.86
C ILE A 932 -16.51 -0.43 -18.62
N CYS A 933 -15.44 0.28 -18.22
CA CYS A 933 -15.40 1.74 -18.12
C CYS A 933 -14.23 2.31 -18.93
N PRO A 934 -14.42 3.38 -19.72
CA PRO A 934 -15.72 3.93 -20.13
C PRO A 934 -16.54 2.93 -20.93
N PHE A 935 -17.86 2.99 -20.81
CA PHE A 935 -18.75 1.98 -21.38
C PHE A 935 -18.79 2.04 -22.92
N PRO A 936 -18.70 0.92 -23.65
CA PRO A 936 -18.55 0.92 -25.11
C PRO A 936 -19.90 1.01 -25.84
N TYR A 937 -20.69 2.05 -25.55
CA TYR A 937 -22.03 2.31 -26.11
C TYR A 937 -22.11 2.04 -27.63
N ASP A 938 -21.13 2.54 -28.41
CA ASP A 938 -21.08 2.47 -29.87
C ASP A 938 -20.83 1.08 -30.46
N LEU A 939 -20.35 0.14 -29.65
CA LEU A 939 -20.14 -1.25 -30.05
C LEU A 939 -21.26 -2.14 -29.51
N ILE A 940 -21.83 -1.83 -28.33
CA ILE A 940 -23.01 -2.52 -27.80
C ILE A 940 -24.24 -2.25 -28.67
N TYR A 941 -24.47 -0.98 -29.07
CA TYR A 941 -25.52 -0.59 -30.02
C TYR A 941 -25.50 -1.49 -31.28
N LYS A 942 -24.33 -1.64 -31.90
CA LYS A 942 -24.13 -2.47 -33.10
C LYS A 942 -24.28 -3.97 -32.88
N GLN A 943 -24.22 -4.47 -31.65
CA GLN A 943 -24.56 -5.88 -31.36
C GLN A 943 -26.07 -6.06 -31.13
N LEU A 944 -26.75 -5.06 -30.59
CA LEU A 944 -28.19 -5.06 -30.40
C LEU A 944 -28.96 -4.85 -31.71
N GLU A 945 -28.40 -4.06 -32.65
CA GLU A 945 -28.85 -3.99 -34.05
C GLU A 945 -28.68 -5.34 -34.78
N LEU A 946 -27.53 -6.01 -34.58
CA LEU A 946 -27.18 -7.24 -35.27
C LEU A 946 -28.07 -8.43 -34.87
N TYR A 947 -28.53 -8.47 -33.61
CA TYR A 947 -29.38 -9.54 -33.09
C TYR A 947 -30.73 -8.94 -32.62
N PRO A 948 -31.62 -8.52 -33.54
CA PRO A 948 -32.81 -7.74 -33.20
C PRO A 948 -33.90 -8.55 -32.46
N LYS A 949 -33.94 -9.86 -32.69
CA LYS A 949 -34.96 -10.79 -32.12
C LYS A 949 -34.52 -11.51 -30.84
N ALA A 950 -33.25 -11.43 -30.48
CA ALA A 950 -32.68 -12.24 -29.41
C ALA A 950 -33.08 -11.74 -28.01
N ASP A 951 -33.30 -12.67 -27.08
CA ASP A 951 -33.33 -12.41 -25.65
C ASP A 951 -31.97 -11.83 -25.19
N LEU A 952 -32.01 -10.82 -24.31
CA LEU A 952 -30.84 -10.05 -23.92
C LEU A 952 -30.37 -10.42 -22.51
N PHE A 953 -29.24 -11.11 -22.39
CA PHE A 953 -28.71 -11.54 -21.09
C PHE A 953 -27.41 -10.79 -20.75
N TRP A 954 -27.32 -10.29 -19.51
CA TRP A 954 -26.02 -10.00 -18.89
C TRP A 954 -25.60 -11.19 -18.04
N VAL A 955 -24.51 -11.85 -18.42
CA VAL A 955 -23.95 -12.99 -17.71
C VAL A 955 -22.66 -12.60 -16.98
N GLN A 956 -22.63 -12.83 -15.67
CA GLN A 956 -21.44 -12.69 -14.83
C GLN A 956 -21.32 -13.84 -13.83
N GLU A 957 -20.11 -14.10 -13.33
CA GLU A 957 -19.89 -15.15 -12.32
C GLU A 957 -20.04 -14.64 -10.88
N GLU A 958 -19.93 -13.34 -10.68
CA GLU A 958 -20.06 -12.65 -9.40
C GLU A 958 -21.53 -12.55 -8.94
N HIS A 959 -21.73 -12.44 -7.63
CA HIS A 959 -23.03 -12.25 -6.98
C HIS A 959 -23.73 -10.97 -7.49
N LYS A 960 -25.06 -10.94 -7.51
CA LYS A 960 -25.85 -9.87 -8.16
C LYS A 960 -25.59 -8.44 -7.62
N ASN A 961 -25.07 -8.34 -6.40
CA ASN A 961 -24.65 -7.11 -5.73
C ASN A 961 -23.13 -6.81 -5.86
N GLN A 962 -22.46 -7.51 -6.77
CA GLN A 962 -21.01 -7.49 -7.03
C GLN A 962 -20.78 -7.54 -8.57
N GLY A 963 -19.52 -7.46 -8.99
CA GLY A 963 -19.19 -7.53 -10.42
C GLY A 963 -19.60 -6.27 -11.16
N ALA A 964 -20.11 -6.40 -12.39
CA ALA A 964 -20.43 -5.24 -13.24
C ALA A 964 -21.94 -4.94 -13.39
N TRP A 965 -22.84 -5.85 -13.01
CA TRP A 965 -24.29 -5.75 -13.26
C TRP A 965 -24.89 -4.36 -12.93
N THR A 966 -24.68 -3.87 -11.71
CA THR A 966 -25.26 -2.60 -11.23
C THR A 966 -24.70 -1.35 -11.92
N TYR A 967 -23.59 -1.47 -12.65
CA TYR A 967 -23.04 -0.41 -13.48
C TYR A 967 -23.50 -0.54 -14.94
N VAL A 968 -23.51 -1.74 -15.51
CA VAL A 968 -23.87 -1.92 -16.93
C VAL A 968 -25.37 -1.82 -17.16
N GLN A 969 -26.23 -2.26 -16.22
CA GLN A 969 -27.69 -2.27 -16.41
C GLN A 969 -28.25 -0.93 -16.92
N PRO A 970 -28.14 0.22 -16.20
CA PRO A 970 -28.73 1.47 -16.68
C PRO A 970 -28.10 1.99 -17.98
N ARG A 971 -26.86 1.60 -18.28
CA ARG A 971 -26.18 1.97 -19.54
C ARG A 971 -26.70 1.15 -20.73
N LEU A 972 -27.03 -0.12 -20.49
CA LEU A 972 -27.70 -0.99 -21.46
C LEU A 972 -29.12 -0.50 -21.72
N ASP A 973 -29.85 -0.10 -20.68
CA ASP A 973 -31.18 0.49 -20.79
C ASP A 973 -31.13 1.79 -21.63
N THR A 974 -30.15 2.68 -21.42
CA THR A 974 -29.90 3.87 -22.26
C THR A 974 -29.58 3.52 -23.73
N VAL A 975 -28.89 2.42 -24.02
CA VAL A 975 -28.68 1.97 -25.42
C VAL A 975 -29.98 1.47 -26.04
N LEU A 976 -30.82 0.76 -25.29
CA LEU A 976 -32.13 0.29 -25.77
C LEU A 976 -33.09 1.45 -26.08
N ILE A 977 -33.05 2.51 -25.27
CA ILE A 977 -33.82 3.75 -25.49
C ILE A 977 -33.43 4.43 -26.81
N GLU A 978 -32.13 4.57 -27.10
CA GLU A 978 -31.66 5.16 -28.37
C GLU A 978 -32.03 4.28 -29.58
N LEU A 979 -31.95 2.95 -29.43
CA LEU A 979 -32.44 1.98 -30.42
C LEU A 979 -33.97 1.96 -30.56
N LYS A 980 -34.71 2.65 -29.67
CA LYS A 980 -36.18 2.66 -29.56
C LYS A 980 -36.78 1.28 -29.25
N ALA A 981 -35.96 0.34 -28.78
CA ALA A 981 -36.32 -1.03 -28.44
C ALA A 981 -36.78 -1.14 -26.97
N ASN A 982 -37.71 -0.25 -26.59
CA ASN A 982 -38.18 -0.06 -25.21
C ASN A 982 -39.03 -1.24 -24.66
N ASP A 983 -39.38 -2.19 -25.53
CA ASP A 983 -40.04 -3.46 -25.25
C ASP A 983 -39.05 -4.56 -24.82
N ARG A 984 -37.78 -4.44 -25.19
CA ARG A 984 -36.70 -5.35 -24.78
C ARG A 984 -36.11 -4.89 -23.44
N CYS A 985 -35.60 -5.83 -22.65
CA CYS A 985 -34.86 -5.52 -21.42
C CYS A 985 -33.74 -6.53 -21.19
N PHE A 986 -32.69 -6.13 -20.47
CA PHE A 986 -31.60 -7.04 -20.11
C PHE A 986 -31.95 -7.86 -18.87
N LEU A 987 -31.94 -9.19 -19.01
CA LEU A 987 -32.09 -10.10 -17.88
C LEU A 987 -30.73 -10.42 -17.26
N TYR A 988 -30.65 -10.30 -15.94
CA TYR A 988 -29.50 -10.76 -15.17
C TYR A 988 -29.40 -12.30 -15.18
N ARG A 989 -28.19 -12.81 -15.36
CA ARG A 989 -27.81 -14.22 -15.17
C ARG A 989 -26.48 -14.27 -14.41
N GLY A 990 -26.50 -14.77 -13.19
CA GLY A 990 -25.33 -14.80 -12.32
C GLY A 990 -25.71 -15.31 -10.94
N ARG A 991 -24.74 -15.33 -10.02
CA ARG A 991 -24.99 -15.75 -8.64
C ARG A 991 -25.99 -14.82 -7.94
N GLN A 992 -26.75 -15.34 -6.98
CA GLN A 992 -27.68 -14.55 -6.14
C GLN A 992 -26.92 -13.49 -5.30
N PRO A 993 -27.58 -12.52 -4.66
CA PRO A 993 -26.90 -11.55 -3.80
C PRO A 993 -26.18 -12.22 -2.61
N ASN A 994 -24.97 -11.76 -2.26
CA ASN A 994 -24.19 -12.28 -1.13
C ASN A 994 -23.32 -11.16 -0.51
N SER A 995 -23.14 -11.19 0.82
CA SER A 995 -22.24 -10.27 1.54
C SER A 995 -20.77 -10.68 1.42
N ALA A 996 -20.50 -11.99 1.39
CA ALA A 996 -19.19 -12.54 1.07
C ALA A 996 -18.91 -12.45 -0.44
N SER A 997 -17.66 -12.26 -0.82
CA SER A 997 -17.24 -12.23 -2.23
C SER A 997 -17.49 -13.58 -2.92
N SER A 998 -17.22 -14.69 -2.22
CA SER A 998 -17.63 -16.03 -2.63
C SER A 998 -17.83 -16.97 -1.45
N THR A 999 -18.49 -18.11 -1.71
CA THR A 999 -18.64 -19.17 -0.72
C THR A 999 -17.31 -19.90 -0.45
N GLY A 1000 -17.03 -20.17 0.82
CA GLY A 1000 -15.90 -21.02 1.23
C GLY A 1000 -16.17 -22.52 1.06
N ASN A 1001 -17.38 -22.93 0.68
CA ASN A 1001 -17.74 -24.34 0.49
C ASN A 1001 -17.71 -24.71 -1.00
N LYS A 1002 -16.84 -25.66 -1.37
CA LYS A 1002 -16.66 -26.09 -2.76
C LYS A 1002 -17.91 -26.75 -3.39
N LEU A 1003 -18.73 -27.46 -2.61
CA LEU A 1003 -19.98 -28.02 -3.13
C LEU A 1003 -20.95 -26.89 -3.46
N GLN A 1004 -21.13 -25.95 -2.53
CA GLN A 1004 -21.97 -24.76 -2.73
C GLN A 1004 -21.52 -23.93 -3.95
N HIS A 1005 -20.20 -23.75 -4.14
CA HIS A 1005 -19.66 -23.04 -5.32
C HIS A 1005 -20.02 -23.73 -6.65
N LEU A 1006 -20.05 -25.06 -6.66
CA LEU A 1006 -20.44 -25.87 -7.81
C LEU A 1006 -21.96 -25.86 -8.02
N THR A 1007 -22.76 -25.88 -6.96
CA THR A 1007 -24.23 -25.66 -7.04
C THR A 1007 -24.50 -24.30 -7.68
N GLU A 1008 -23.93 -23.21 -7.15
CA GLU A 1008 -24.07 -21.85 -7.69
C GLU A 1008 -23.61 -21.71 -9.16
N TYR A 1009 -22.63 -22.52 -9.58
CA TYR A 1009 -22.18 -22.58 -10.98
C TYR A 1009 -23.18 -23.33 -11.86
N ASN A 1010 -23.66 -24.49 -11.41
CA ASN A 1010 -24.67 -25.26 -12.12
C ASN A 1010 -25.99 -24.48 -12.24
N ASP A 1011 -26.46 -23.85 -11.17
CA ASP A 1011 -27.65 -22.99 -11.15
C ASP A 1011 -27.53 -21.86 -12.19
N LEU A 1012 -26.34 -21.24 -12.28
CA LEU A 1012 -26.03 -20.21 -13.29
C LEU A 1012 -26.13 -20.78 -14.71
N ILE A 1013 -25.43 -21.86 -15.02
CA ILE A 1013 -25.42 -22.48 -16.36
C ILE A 1013 -26.83 -22.95 -16.76
N THR A 1014 -27.54 -23.64 -15.87
CA THR A 1014 -28.92 -24.11 -16.10
C THR A 1014 -29.88 -22.95 -16.33
N SER A 1015 -29.70 -21.80 -15.67
CA SER A 1015 -30.52 -20.61 -15.89
C SER A 1015 -30.31 -19.94 -17.26
N ILE A 1016 -29.28 -20.34 -18.02
CA ILE A 1016 -28.96 -19.81 -19.35
C ILE A 1016 -29.34 -20.83 -20.44
N PHE A 1017 -28.81 -22.05 -20.36
CA PHE A 1017 -28.88 -23.06 -21.43
C PHE A 1017 -29.94 -24.16 -21.19
N GLY A 1018 -30.58 -24.18 -20.02
CA GLY A 1018 -31.47 -25.26 -19.57
C GLY A 1018 -30.71 -26.44 -18.96
N GLU A 1019 -31.41 -27.56 -18.74
CA GLU A 1019 -30.74 -28.83 -18.36
C GLU A 1019 -30.20 -29.57 -19.59
N LEU A 1020 -29.07 -30.26 -19.42
CA LEU A 1020 -28.53 -31.16 -20.46
C LEU A 1020 -29.50 -32.31 -20.77
N THR A 1021 -29.89 -32.44 -22.04
CA THR A 1021 -30.63 -33.61 -22.55
C THR A 1021 -29.79 -34.89 -22.44
N GLU A 1022 -30.44 -36.06 -22.49
CA GLU A 1022 -29.73 -37.35 -22.52
C GLU A 1022 -28.86 -37.51 -23.77
N GLU A 1023 -29.26 -36.93 -24.91
CA GLU A 1023 -28.45 -36.85 -26.12
C GLU A 1023 -27.17 -36.02 -25.88
N ASN A 1024 -27.30 -34.85 -25.26
CA ASN A 1024 -26.16 -34.00 -24.89
C ASN A 1024 -25.21 -34.71 -23.91
N LYS A 1025 -25.76 -35.43 -22.90
CA LYS A 1025 -25.00 -36.24 -21.95
C LYS A 1025 -24.25 -37.39 -22.66
N CYS A 1026 -24.93 -38.16 -23.50
CA CYS A 1026 -24.34 -39.27 -24.26
C CYS A 1026 -23.21 -38.79 -25.18
N ARG A 1027 -23.48 -37.76 -26.00
CA ARG A 1027 -22.52 -37.07 -26.87
C ARG A 1027 -21.31 -36.54 -26.08
N MET A 1028 -21.52 -35.97 -24.89
CA MET A 1028 -20.44 -35.57 -24.00
C MET A 1028 -19.63 -36.77 -23.47
N GLU A 1029 -20.27 -37.90 -23.14
CA GLU A 1029 -19.54 -39.11 -22.78
C GLU A 1029 -18.70 -39.65 -23.93
N GLU A 1030 -19.21 -39.62 -25.16
CA GLU A 1030 -18.44 -40.01 -26.35
C GLU A 1030 -17.26 -39.07 -26.60
N LYS A 1031 -17.46 -37.74 -26.54
CA LYS A 1031 -16.37 -36.75 -26.55
C LYS A 1031 -15.31 -37.09 -25.48
N LYS A 1032 -15.72 -37.42 -24.25
CA LYS A 1032 -14.83 -37.80 -23.13
C LYS A 1032 -14.12 -39.14 -23.36
N LYS A 1033 -14.80 -40.17 -23.86
CA LYS A 1033 -14.25 -41.49 -24.20
C LYS A 1033 -13.22 -41.37 -25.33
N ALA A 1034 -13.53 -40.61 -26.38
CA ALA A 1034 -12.63 -40.31 -27.49
C ALA A 1034 -11.40 -39.51 -27.05
N ALA A 1035 -11.58 -38.45 -26.24
CA ALA A 1035 -10.49 -37.65 -25.69
C ALA A 1035 -9.56 -38.49 -24.79
N LYS A 1036 -10.12 -39.36 -23.94
CA LYS A 1036 -9.35 -40.29 -23.09
C LYS A 1036 -8.57 -41.32 -23.92
N SER A 1037 -9.18 -41.86 -24.97
CA SER A 1037 -8.52 -42.77 -25.93
C SER A 1037 -7.36 -42.08 -26.68
N LYS A 1038 -7.57 -40.84 -27.14
CA LYS A 1038 -6.52 -40.03 -27.78
C LYS A 1038 -5.36 -39.72 -26.81
N ALA A 1039 -5.67 -39.29 -25.58
CA ALA A 1039 -4.67 -39.02 -24.55
C ALA A 1039 -3.87 -40.27 -24.15
N LEU A 1040 -4.50 -41.45 -24.13
CA LEU A 1040 -3.81 -42.72 -23.89
C LEU A 1040 -2.82 -43.04 -25.03
N LYS A 1041 -3.24 -42.92 -26.29
CA LYS A 1041 -2.36 -43.14 -27.45
C LYS A 1041 -1.21 -42.14 -27.53
N GLU A 1042 -1.46 -40.87 -27.19
CA GLU A 1042 -0.42 -39.84 -27.11
C GLU A 1042 0.57 -40.12 -25.95
N SER A 1043 0.08 -40.62 -24.81
CA SER A 1043 0.89 -41.10 -23.68
C SER A 1043 1.78 -42.29 -24.08
N GLU A 1044 1.21 -43.30 -24.73
CA GLU A 1044 1.93 -44.49 -25.21
C GLU A 1044 3.00 -44.13 -26.26
N ALA A 1045 2.65 -43.31 -27.25
CA ALA A 1045 3.58 -42.82 -28.25
C ALA A 1045 4.72 -41.98 -27.64
N LYS A 1046 4.44 -41.24 -26.57
CA LYS A 1046 5.45 -40.49 -25.81
C LYS A 1046 6.35 -41.43 -25.01
N LEU A 1047 5.80 -42.44 -24.32
CA LEU A 1047 6.56 -43.47 -23.61
C LEU A 1047 7.48 -44.26 -24.56
N ALA A 1048 7.02 -44.55 -25.78
CA ALA A 1048 7.81 -45.19 -26.82
C ALA A 1048 8.97 -44.29 -27.28
N LYS A 1049 8.73 -42.99 -27.50
CA LYS A 1049 9.80 -42.03 -27.83
C LYS A 1049 10.80 -41.84 -26.70
N GLU A 1050 10.35 -41.78 -25.45
CA GLU A 1050 11.23 -41.67 -24.27
C GLU A 1050 12.08 -42.95 -24.10
N LYS A 1051 11.52 -44.15 -24.36
CA LYS A 1051 12.30 -45.40 -24.44
C LYS A 1051 13.33 -45.38 -25.58
N MET A 1052 12.95 -44.98 -26.80
CA MET A 1052 13.88 -44.90 -27.94
C MET A 1052 15.00 -43.88 -27.71
N ALA A 1053 14.70 -42.74 -27.10
CA ALA A 1053 15.71 -41.74 -26.73
C ALA A 1053 16.71 -42.32 -25.71
N LYS A 1054 16.21 -42.99 -24.67
CA LYS A 1054 17.06 -43.61 -23.64
C LYS A 1054 17.93 -44.75 -24.20
N MET A 1055 17.41 -45.56 -25.13
CA MET A 1055 18.21 -46.60 -25.80
C MET A 1055 19.32 -46.02 -26.69
N LYS A 1056 19.15 -44.79 -27.22
CA LYS A 1056 20.22 -44.06 -27.92
C LYS A 1056 21.25 -43.46 -26.96
N GLU A 1057 20.84 -42.93 -25.80
CA GLU A 1057 21.77 -42.48 -24.75
C GLU A 1057 22.56 -43.65 -24.14
N GLU A 1058 21.95 -44.85 -24.04
CA GLU A 1058 22.60 -46.08 -23.57
C GLU A 1058 23.42 -46.82 -24.65
N GLY A 1059 23.58 -46.25 -25.85
CA GLY A 1059 24.53 -46.74 -26.87
C GLY A 1059 24.21 -48.10 -27.50
N LYS A 1060 22.94 -48.52 -27.55
CA LYS A 1060 22.54 -49.84 -28.07
C LYS A 1060 21.93 -49.76 -29.47
N ASP A 1061 22.69 -50.22 -30.46
CA ASP A 1061 22.30 -50.30 -31.87
C ASP A 1061 21.34 -51.49 -32.13
N PRO A 1062 20.24 -51.33 -32.90
CA PRO A 1062 19.34 -52.42 -33.24
C PRO A 1062 19.78 -53.14 -34.53
N LYS A 1063 20.29 -54.38 -34.42
CA LYS A 1063 20.58 -55.27 -35.57
C LYS A 1063 20.23 -56.73 -35.28
N GLY A 1064 19.75 -57.46 -36.30
CA GLY A 1064 19.70 -58.93 -36.29
C GLY A 1064 18.43 -59.57 -36.89
N ALA A 1065 18.16 -59.42 -38.20
CA ALA A 1065 17.19 -60.26 -38.91
C ALA A 1065 17.40 -60.29 -40.44
N GLY A 1066 17.28 -61.49 -41.05
CA GLY A 1066 17.27 -61.75 -42.50
C GLY A 1066 18.44 -62.63 -43.01
N PRO A 1067 18.40 -63.16 -44.26
CA PRO A 1067 17.31 -63.12 -45.26
C PRO A 1067 17.00 -64.49 -45.97
N ALA A 1068 15.78 -64.63 -46.54
CA ALA A 1068 15.37 -65.46 -47.71
C ALA A 1068 13.83 -65.68 -47.70
N GLY A 1069 13.08 -65.82 -48.81
CA GLY A 1069 13.42 -65.63 -50.22
C GLY A 1069 12.18 -65.77 -51.16
N SER A 1070 12.09 -64.89 -52.17
CA SER A 1070 11.35 -64.99 -53.47
C SER A 1070 9.95 -65.64 -53.61
N ALA A 1071 8.93 -64.81 -53.94
CA ALA A 1071 8.01 -64.99 -55.08
C ALA A 1071 7.25 -63.67 -55.41
N PRO A 1072 6.81 -63.37 -56.66
CA PRO A 1072 6.43 -62.00 -57.07
C PRO A 1072 4.89 -61.88 -57.42
N PRO A 1073 4.34 -60.85 -58.12
CA PRO A 1073 3.26 -60.05 -57.53
C PRO A 1073 1.93 -59.98 -58.32
N ALA A 1074 0.83 -59.57 -57.67
CA ALA A 1074 -0.44 -59.30 -58.35
C ALA A 1074 -1.24 -58.10 -57.79
N LYS A 1075 -1.81 -57.32 -58.72
CA LYS A 1075 -2.81 -56.25 -58.60
C LYS A 1075 -3.45 -56.07 -59.99
N PRO A 1076 -4.62 -55.44 -60.17
CA PRO A 1076 -5.78 -55.30 -59.25
C PRO A 1076 -7.14 -55.62 -59.96
N GLN A 1077 -8.26 -55.71 -59.22
CA GLN A 1077 -9.66 -55.37 -59.62
C GLN A 1077 -10.66 -55.79 -58.50
N ARG A 1078 -11.59 -54.96 -58.00
CA ARG A 1078 -12.96 -54.50 -58.44
C ARG A 1078 -14.12 -55.31 -57.78
N LYS A 1079 -15.32 -54.68 -57.69
CA LYS A 1079 -16.59 -55.20 -57.11
C LYS A 1079 -17.21 -56.33 -57.96
N PRO A 1080 -18.08 -57.22 -57.41
CA PRO A 1080 -19.54 -56.97 -57.16
C PRO A 1080 -19.87 -56.94 -55.64
N THR A 1081 -21.02 -56.55 -55.06
CA THR A 1081 -22.47 -56.38 -55.37
C THR A 1081 -23.36 -57.65 -55.31
N ASP A 1082 -24.16 -57.68 -54.23
CA ASP A 1082 -25.54 -58.16 -54.05
C ASP A 1082 -25.99 -59.64 -54.13
N SER A 1083 -26.89 -59.94 -53.16
CA SER A 1083 -28.15 -60.71 -53.29
C SER A 1083 -28.29 -62.14 -52.69
N THR A 1084 -29.50 -62.34 -52.13
CA THR A 1084 -30.25 -63.59 -51.85
C THR A 1084 -29.83 -64.61 -50.78
N SER A 1085 -30.76 -64.77 -49.82
CA SER A 1085 -31.02 -65.90 -48.89
C SER A 1085 -31.74 -67.09 -49.58
N PRO A 1086 -32.31 -68.12 -48.91
CA PRO A 1086 -32.21 -68.58 -47.50
C PRO A 1086 -32.02 -70.13 -47.33
N GLY A 1087 -32.05 -70.63 -46.07
CA GLY A 1087 -32.25 -72.05 -45.72
C GLY A 1087 -30.96 -72.90 -45.61
N GLU A 1088 -30.89 -74.01 -44.86
CA GLU A 1088 -31.82 -74.63 -43.88
C GLU A 1088 -31.00 -75.29 -42.72
N GLY A 1089 -31.68 -75.85 -41.70
CA GLY A 1089 -31.06 -76.75 -40.69
C GLY A 1089 -31.03 -78.21 -41.16
N PRO A 1090 -30.85 -79.23 -40.27
CA PRO A 1090 -30.96 -79.17 -38.80
C PRO A 1090 -29.92 -80.02 -37.99
N SER A 1091 -30.18 -80.18 -36.68
CA SER A 1091 -29.80 -81.31 -35.80
C SER A 1091 -28.34 -81.54 -35.36
N PRO A 1092 -28.03 -81.34 -34.06
CA PRO A 1092 -26.90 -81.96 -33.36
C PRO A 1092 -27.32 -83.26 -32.62
N ALA A 1093 -26.36 -84.17 -32.40
CA ALA A 1093 -26.51 -85.34 -31.53
C ALA A 1093 -25.29 -85.54 -30.61
N ALA A 1094 -25.53 -85.99 -29.38
CA ALA A 1094 -24.53 -86.38 -28.39
C ALA A 1094 -24.37 -87.94 -28.39
N PRO A 1095 -23.67 -88.67 -27.45
CA PRO A 1095 -23.54 -88.42 -26.00
C PRO A 1095 -22.18 -88.84 -25.35
N ALA A 1096 -22.20 -88.99 -24.00
CA ALA A 1096 -21.20 -89.64 -23.12
C ALA A 1096 -19.86 -88.85 -22.92
N ALA A 1097 -19.36 -88.53 -21.72
CA ALA A 1097 -19.07 -89.27 -20.46
C ALA A 1097 -17.53 -89.17 -20.21
N SER A 1098 -16.94 -89.12 -19.01
CA SER A 1098 -17.44 -89.08 -17.61
C SER A 1098 -16.32 -88.62 -16.64
N ALA A 1099 -16.66 -88.50 -15.35
CA ALA A 1099 -15.78 -88.65 -14.16
C ALA A 1099 -14.68 -87.60 -13.83
N SER A 1100 -14.95 -86.80 -12.80
CA SER A 1100 -13.98 -86.38 -11.75
C SER A 1100 -13.65 -87.58 -10.82
N PRO A 1101 -12.62 -87.57 -9.91
CA PRO A 1101 -12.59 -86.66 -8.74
C PRO A 1101 -11.25 -86.38 -7.96
N GLY A 1102 -11.14 -85.16 -7.39
CA GLY A 1102 -10.57 -84.93 -6.04
C GLY A 1102 -9.03 -84.92 -5.84
N ARG A 1103 -8.50 -84.69 -4.62
CA ARG A 1103 -9.11 -84.14 -3.36
C ARG A 1103 -8.04 -83.76 -2.29
N LYS A 1104 -8.38 -82.84 -1.36
CA LYS A 1104 -7.72 -82.54 -0.05
C LYS A 1104 -6.31 -81.90 -0.10
N SER A 1105 -5.79 -81.15 0.88
CA SER A 1105 -6.30 -80.38 2.05
C SER A 1105 -5.11 -79.51 2.58
N ALA A 1106 -5.17 -78.45 3.40
CA ALA A 1106 -5.99 -78.12 4.58
C ALA A 1106 -5.90 -76.57 4.91
N PRO A 1107 -6.09 -76.02 6.13
CA PRO A 1107 -7.30 -75.21 6.39
C PRO A 1107 -7.15 -73.86 7.14
N SER A 1108 -8.05 -72.90 6.85
CA SER A 1108 -8.63 -71.95 7.83
C SER A 1108 -9.94 -71.36 7.26
N ALA A 1109 -10.93 -71.06 8.12
CA ALA A 1109 -12.35 -70.94 7.73
C ALA A 1109 -13.09 -69.78 8.47
N PRO A 1110 -14.43 -69.57 8.38
CA PRO A 1110 -14.92 -68.31 7.81
C PRO A 1110 -16.05 -67.61 8.63
N THR A 1111 -17.22 -67.37 8.04
CA THR A 1111 -18.20 -66.30 8.36
C THR A 1111 -19.31 -66.64 9.37
N ASN A 1112 -19.89 -65.58 9.96
CA ASN A 1112 -21.28 -65.37 10.43
C ASN A 1112 -21.79 -65.90 11.81
N GLN A 1113 -22.13 -64.93 12.68
CA GLN A 1113 -23.33 -64.86 13.58
C GLN A 1113 -23.49 -65.94 14.69
N PRO A 1114 -24.52 -65.95 15.58
CA PRO A 1114 -25.64 -65.01 15.85
C PRO A 1114 -25.82 -64.64 17.37
N ASN A 1115 -26.89 -63.87 17.70
CA ASN A 1115 -27.60 -63.78 19.01
C ASN A 1115 -26.82 -63.36 20.30
N GLN A 1116 -27.41 -62.77 21.35
CA GLN A 1116 -28.57 -61.89 21.59
C GLN A 1116 -28.60 -61.53 23.11
N ALA A 1117 -29.24 -60.40 23.44
CA ALA A 1117 -29.98 -60.12 24.70
C ALA A 1117 -29.32 -59.38 25.90
N ARG A 1118 -29.62 -58.07 26.02
CA ARG A 1118 -30.60 -57.56 27.02
C ARG A 1118 -31.00 -56.08 26.81
N LYS A 1119 -32.26 -55.81 27.18
CA LYS A 1119 -32.94 -54.58 27.64
C LYS A 1119 -32.07 -53.32 27.92
N GLN A 1120 -32.52 -52.07 27.78
CA GLN A 1120 -33.73 -51.36 27.26
C GLN A 1120 -33.32 -49.84 27.16
N ASN A 1121 -34.03 -48.84 26.61
CA ASN A 1121 -35.42 -48.68 26.12
C ASN A 1121 -35.48 -47.62 24.97
N VAL A 1122 -36.69 -47.24 24.53
CA VAL A 1122 -37.04 -46.11 23.61
C VAL A 1122 -38.47 -45.61 24.00
N PRO A 1123 -39.21 -44.73 23.28
CA PRO A 1123 -38.90 -43.78 22.19
C PRO A 1123 -39.03 -42.31 22.71
N GLN A 1124 -39.75 -41.28 22.22
CA GLN A 1124 -40.64 -41.05 21.05
C GLN A 1124 -40.87 -39.55 20.72
N ALA A 1125 -41.26 -39.27 19.47
CA ALA A 1125 -41.99 -38.08 18.96
C ALA A 1125 -42.93 -38.57 17.80
N PRO A 1126 -43.82 -37.78 17.15
CA PRO A 1126 -44.24 -36.37 17.32
C PRO A 1126 -45.79 -36.15 17.31
N ALA A 1127 -46.29 -34.89 17.46
CA ALA A 1127 -47.63 -34.39 17.06
C ALA A 1127 -47.82 -32.88 17.43
N LYS A 1128 -48.88 -32.12 17.03
CA LYS A 1128 -49.49 -31.79 15.71
C LYS A 1128 -50.56 -30.65 15.90
N GLN A 1129 -50.91 -29.90 14.83
CA GLN A 1129 -52.14 -29.03 14.66
C GLN A 1129 -52.19 -27.70 15.49
N GLU A 1130 -52.47 -26.52 14.88
CA GLU A 1130 -53.78 -25.78 14.73
C GLU A 1130 -54.24 -24.95 15.97
N SER A 1131 -54.98 -23.84 15.90
CA SER A 1131 -55.28 -22.81 14.86
C SER A 1131 -55.95 -21.56 15.49
N GLN A 1132 -56.29 -20.54 14.66
CA GLN A 1132 -57.31 -19.47 14.87
C GLN A 1132 -57.01 -18.17 15.67
N THR A 1133 -57.63 -17.10 15.15
CA THR A 1133 -57.87 -15.71 15.65
C THR A 1133 -59.14 -15.68 16.57
N PRO A 1134 -59.75 -14.57 17.12
CA PRO A 1134 -59.82 -13.18 16.60
C PRO A 1134 -60.17 -11.97 17.55
N LYS A 1135 -60.38 -10.76 16.95
CA LYS A 1135 -61.26 -9.62 17.40
C LYS A 1135 -60.92 -8.89 18.73
N ARG A 1136 -61.48 -7.71 19.10
CA ARG A 1136 -61.94 -6.45 18.41
C ARG A 1136 -62.35 -5.41 19.51
N ALA A 1137 -62.43 -4.12 19.15
CA ALA A 1137 -63.35 -3.08 19.69
C ALA A 1137 -62.94 -2.17 20.90
N ASP A 1138 -63.08 -0.85 20.65
CA ASP A 1138 -63.78 0.22 21.39
C ASP A 1138 -63.21 0.96 22.65
N THR A 1139 -62.99 2.28 22.45
CA THR A 1139 -63.32 3.52 23.24
C THR A 1139 -63.70 3.47 24.75
N PRO A 1140 -63.43 4.54 25.57
CA PRO A 1140 -63.63 5.97 25.21
C PRO A 1140 -62.69 7.06 25.83
N ASN A 1141 -63.05 8.32 25.53
CA ASN A 1141 -62.59 9.65 26.04
C ASN A 1141 -63.10 9.91 27.51
N PRO A 1142 -62.88 11.05 28.25
CA PRO A 1142 -62.49 12.41 27.80
C PRO A 1142 -61.65 13.36 28.71
N ASN A 1143 -61.24 14.51 28.09
CA ASN A 1143 -61.25 15.91 28.60
C ASN A 1143 -60.20 16.55 29.55
N SER A 1144 -59.99 17.85 29.26
CA SER A 1144 -59.48 18.98 30.08
C SER A 1144 -57.96 19.12 30.35
N SER A 1145 -57.34 20.32 30.37
CA SER A 1145 -57.72 21.65 29.81
C SER A 1145 -56.60 22.71 29.88
N LYS A 1146 -56.47 23.58 28.83
CA LYS A 1146 -56.13 25.05 28.87
C LYS A 1146 -54.72 25.49 29.42
N GLN A 1147 -54.12 26.64 29.07
CA GLN A 1147 -54.33 27.68 28.03
C GLN A 1147 -53.04 28.55 27.81
N GLU A 1148 -52.78 28.99 26.56
CA GLU A 1148 -52.23 30.33 26.17
C GLU A 1148 -50.81 30.83 26.61
N ASN A 1149 -50.16 31.84 26.00
CA ASN A 1149 -50.56 32.79 24.91
C ASN A 1149 -49.39 33.30 24.00
N THR A 1150 -49.71 34.06 22.94
CA THR A 1150 -48.77 34.77 22.01
C THR A 1150 -49.37 36.10 21.49
N PRO A 1151 -48.58 37.08 21.02
CA PRO A 1151 -48.70 37.59 19.62
C PRO A 1151 -47.33 38.02 19.00
N ALA A 1152 -47.08 38.24 17.68
CA ALA A 1152 -47.84 38.68 16.49
C ALA A 1152 -48.03 40.23 16.39
N ARG A 1153 -48.06 40.95 15.25
CA ARG A 1153 -48.21 40.65 13.79
C ARG A 1153 -47.92 41.91 12.90
N LYS A 1154 -47.60 41.72 11.59
CA LYS A 1154 -48.02 42.51 10.35
C LYS A 1154 -46.86 42.94 9.41
N GLN A 1155 -47.06 43.35 8.13
CA GLN A 1155 -47.82 42.82 6.96
C GLN A 1155 -47.62 43.75 5.73
N HIS A 1156 -47.41 43.25 4.49
CA HIS A 1156 -47.92 43.75 3.15
C HIS A 1156 -47.07 43.27 1.94
N SER A 1157 -47.65 43.34 0.72
CA SER A 1157 -47.14 42.79 -0.57
C SER A 1157 -47.92 43.38 -1.81
N PRO A 1158 -47.80 42.95 -3.10
CA PRO A 1158 -47.26 43.80 -4.19
C PRO A 1158 -48.02 43.80 -5.57
N THR A 1159 -47.54 44.54 -6.61
CA THR A 1159 -47.87 44.34 -8.07
C THR A 1159 -46.87 45.01 -9.06
N PRO A 1160 -46.83 44.68 -10.39
CA PRO A 1160 -45.73 45.03 -11.34
C PRO A 1160 -46.13 45.54 -12.79
N ALA A 1161 -45.16 45.50 -13.74
CA ALA A 1161 -45.21 45.69 -15.24
C ALA A 1161 -44.94 47.14 -15.77
N THR A 1162 -44.46 47.43 -17.00
CA THR A 1162 -44.38 46.69 -18.32
C THR A 1162 -43.03 46.87 -19.12
N ASP A 1163 -42.94 46.23 -20.31
CA ASP A 1163 -41.83 46.13 -21.33
C ASP A 1163 -41.97 47.20 -22.48
N PRO A 1164 -41.31 47.21 -23.71
CA PRO A 1164 -40.13 46.51 -24.31
C PRO A 1164 -39.16 47.33 -25.25
N ASN A 1165 -38.19 46.65 -25.92
CA ASN A 1165 -37.55 46.93 -27.26
C ASN A 1165 -36.45 48.05 -27.44
N ARG A 1166 -35.45 48.04 -28.38
CA ARG A 1166 -34.94 47.09 -29.46
C ARG A 1166 -33.54 47.52 -30.06
N THR A 1167 -32.77 46.60 -30.70
CA THR A 1167 -31.67 46.78 -31.75
C THR A 1167 -30.32 47.45 -31.35
N LYS A 1168 -29.09 46.93 -31.68
CA LYS A 1168 -28.24 46.86 -32.94
C LYS A 1168 -27.62 48.21 -33.40
N THR A 1169 -26.39 48.37 -33.96
CA THR A 1169 -25.26 47.47 -34.42
C THR A 1169 -23.88 48.22 -34.46
N GLU A 1170 -22.81 47.58 -34.99
CA GLU A 1170 -21.45 48.11 -35.34
C GLU A 1170 -20.52 48.55 -34.16
N GLU A 1171 -19.16 48.63 -34.25
CA GLU A 1171 -18.20 48.54 -35.39
C GLU A 1171 -16.84 47.84 -35.02
N LYS A 1172 -15.78 47.96 -35.86
CA LYS A 1172 -14.43 47.32 -35.81
C LYS A 1172 -13.41 48.24 -36.57
N PRO A 1173 -12.08 47.94 -36.68
CA PRO A 1173 -11.10 47.31 -35.78
C PRO A 1173 -9.73 48.06 -35.71
N SER A 1174 -8.82 47.67 -34.79
CA SER A 1174 -7.35 47.89 -34.85
C SER A 1174 -6.66 47.28 -33.62
N SER A 1175 -5.33 47.09 -33.53
CA SER A 1175 -4.35 46.42 -34.41
C SER A 1175 -3.01 46.28 -33.63
N GLU A 1176 -2.12 45.39 -34.08
CA GLU A 1176 -0.68 45.31 -33.72
C GLU A 1176 -0.27 44.84 -32.28
N ASP A 1177 0.11 43.56 -32.25
CA ASP A 1177 1.25 42.97 -31.50
C ASP A 1177 2.60 43.63 -31.87
N PRO A 1178 3.77 43.31 -31.26
CA PRO A 1178 4.01 42.47 -30.07
C PRO A 1178 5.02 43.07 -29.06
N ASN A 1179 5.32 42.33 -27.98
CA ASN A 1179 6.69 41.84 -27.73
C ASN A 1179 6.79 40.88 -26.53
N ASP A 1180 7.38 39.70 -26.75
CA ASP A 1180 7.92 38.82 -25.71
C ASP A 1180 9.18 39.42 -25.05
N PHE A 1181 9.52 38.95 -23.86
CA PHE A 1181 10.79 38.23 -23.64
C PHE A 1181 10.72 37.40 -22.34
N TRP A 1182 11.26 36.19 -22.39
CA TRP A 1182 11.20 35.14 -21.33
C TRP A 1182 12.56 34.86 -20.68
#